data_AF-A0A7D8UZZ5-F1
#
_entry.id   AF-A0A7D8UZZ5-F1
#
_cell.length_a   1.000
_cell.length_b   1.000
_cell.length_c   1.000
_cell.angle_alpha   90.00
_cell.angle_beta   90.00
_cell.angle_gamma   90.00
#
_symmetry.space_group_name_H-M   'P 1'
#
loop_
_entity.id
_entity.type
_entity.pdbx_description
1 polymer ?
#
loop_
_entity_poly.entity_id
_entity_poly.type
_entity_poly.pdbx_seq_one_letter_code
_entity_poly.pdbx_strand_id
1 'polypeptide(L)'
;MESPQDPVASSSSTQLLGPDELLAAPAAKLSPSLITSSLGSLPASARLVTAANLVLGGKVFDQATLRRVIDLGLEAGEEEAALLEDDVRSRLDGTAKGGDGWEGWPRADVSAQLHAALGSDAIRLLIARCLAILQDARRRLDTYDVFAPPRRRKEPSSTSHATESTDIDLDDPWADNNEEDDDDVPPILDDPWAEDEDEDEDIKVDEVVTPEPEAQEPPIDAPRFILQPLPLSVLSLAASASVSAVRAVCERHAEELWPYRLAIVEAVPAWVSPAEDNMLALLPGASDDGTEKPWPRKRIDEVKGFLDALTHEYGLSALTSSPTELLPAPESKLLPGATLTQWYTDRVFDLDALGLLDGQLAWVQHGAALGVPGLDAIGEDLSLLSRLIYDANLSPAQLEQWSLVRWRDADEKELVKEYLAASTADSIVGDIRRLVLPYLYVLESRAERAGAPDPGLVDRMLHETILELPLHLALPCFEASKATLRASQRLVKDDQMVARLALACLYGSDQRDSWSTMSAIFECLPVWDVSGSDPESDREATATTLDSIASFIRPTVSNAGPHSPKELFIFFSPLPFASLSRALDILDVHLESGEILARWDVRVQLRTLLQSAKDHAEQVMLAEKMGRRQASSGGDDRRWVALWEDMLKLQRGNDSLLRGALGTLTPEELMKIFLGSLLLSGNFHVAKKVIQRLQPEGYFTPQALEDVVLATSEAFYMRAETGNIHTGDMKLAYECLSVAPESPAIRAEQDFIQATSRLSTYRSLASLSPAEIRHTTNKLDLIRRVLSTSDDAYRHPHIVLELAEKLGIKDEASRAEILAMMADAAVAAEDWTLAAERIEEMVALAKPDLGDGDAAGQKTRDVVWRSCFELGRQSEYSNVVGRQALLAQAMLLCPAEHVAAILPIYRGVEAQIAAHPEVLRRASAATSSSPAAPSPTTTEERVLGSRTAARAARMALDIGASFRNYTGSPALPSGRSDLSRWDSRGSHGSGGGRDAAALFDRHADSGDEGVRAGAKRALVKGVGWLLGADESEMGSG
;
A
#
# COMPACT_ATOMS: atom_id res chain seq x y z
N MET A 1 -4.59 -66.61 -62.82
CA MET A 1 -4.55 -66.00 -64.16
C MET A 1 -4.04 -64.58 -64.00
N GLU A 2 -3.00 -64.14 -64.69
CA GLU A 2 -1.96 -64.89 -65.42
C GLU A 2 -0.79 -63.92 -65.70
N SER A 3 0.46 -64.38 -65.68
CA SER A 3 1.62 -63.51 -65.89
C SER A 3 1.81 -63.16 -67.37
N PRO A 4 2.31 -61.96 -67.67
CA PRO A 4 3.58 -61.86 -68.39
C PRO A 4 4.55 -60.90 -67.67
N GLN A 5 5.67 -61.40 -67.17
CA GLN A 5 6.98 -61.41 -67.85
C GLN A 5 7.68 -60.05 -67.88
N ASP A 6 8.61 -59.86 -66.94
CA ASP A 6 9.59 -58.78 -66.95
C ASP A 6 10.58 -58.90 -68.12
N PRO A 7 10.97 -57.79 -68.76
CA PRO A 7 12.16 -57.75 -69.60
C PRO A 7 13.42 -57.69 -68.70
N VAL A 8 14.28 -58.70 -68.81
CA VAL A 8 15.54 -58.82 -68.06
C VAL A 8 16.43 -57.60 -68.29
N ALA A 9 17.05 -57.09 -67.21
CA ALA A 9 18.00 -55.98 -67.28
C ALA A 9 19.23 -56.34 -68.14
N SER A 10 19.43 -55.62 -69.24
CA SER A 10 20.57 -55.80 -70.15
C SER A 10 21.46 -54.55 -70.21
N SER A 11 22.72 -54.71 -69.79
CA SER A 11 23.87 -53.85 -70.14
C SER A 11 23.64 -52.33 -70.13
N SER A 12 23.99 -51.68 -69.02
CA SER A 12 24.17 -50.22 -68.96
C SER A 12 25.36 -49.77 -69.81
N SER A 13 25.13 -49.47 -71.09
CA SER A 13 26.11 -48.78 -71.93
C SER A 13 26.17 -47.31 -71.51
N THR A 14 27.27 -46.90 -70.87
CA THR A 14 27.55 -45.50 -70.54
C THR A 14 27.79 -44.71 -71.84
N GLN A 15 26.71 -44.16 -72.40
CA GLN A 15 26.77 -43.28 -73.56
C GLN A 15 27.39 -41.95 -73.14
N LEU A 16 28.69 -41.80 -73.40
CA LEU A 16 29.43 -40.57 -73.15
C LEU A 16 28.82 -39.42 -73.96
N LEU A 17 28.61 -38.27 -73.32
CA LEU A 17 27.96 -37.10 -73.90
C LEU A 17 29.00 -36.12 -74.47
N GLY A 18 28.70 -35.52 -75.62
CA GLY A 18 29.45 -34.38 -76.15
C GLY A 18 29.33 -33.14 -75.25
N PRO A 19 30.21 -32.13 -75.40
CA PRO A 19 30.22 -30.95 -74.52
C PRO A 19 28.89 -30.18 -74.57
N ASP A 20 28.33 -29.96 -75.76
CA ASP A 20 27.03 -29.29 -75.93
C ASP A 20 25.87 -30.11 -75.36
N GLU A 21 25.92 -31.45 -75.47
CA GLU A 21 24.90 -32.36 -74.94
C GLU A 21 24.92 -32.38 -73.40
N LEU A 22 26.12 -32.41 -72.81
CA LEU A 22 26.38 -32.39 -71.38
C LEU A 22 25.93 -31.05 -70.76
N LEU A 23 26.18 -29.93 -71.45
CA LEU A 23 25.72 -28.59 -71.04
C LEU A 23 24.21 -28.39 -71.27
N ALA A 24 23.60 -28.98 -72.31
CA ALA A 24 22.18 -28.88 -72.59
C ALA A 24 21.31 -29.76 -71.68
N ALA A 25 21.84 -30.87 -71.17
CA ALA A 25 21.09 -31.85 -70.39
C ALA A 25 20.38 -31.25 -69.14
N PRO A 26 19.20 -31.75 -68.77
CA PRO A 26 18.55 -31.42 -67.50
C PRO A 26 19.21 -32.18 -66.34
N ALA A 27 19.40 -31.52 -65.19
CA ALA A 27 20.15 -32.07 -64.05
C ALA A 27 19.67 -33.46 -63.59
N ALA A 28 18.35 -33.71 -63.60
CA ALA A 28 17.76 -35.01 -63.24
C ALA A 28 18.15 -36.20 -64.16
N LYS A 29 18.90 -35.98 -65.25
CA LYS A 29 19.45 -37.02 -66.13
C LYS A 29 20.98 -37.17 -66.03
N LEU A 30 21.65 -36.36 -65.23
CA LEU A 30 23.11 -36.35 -65.11
C LEU A 30 23.53 -37.11 -63.83
N SER A 31 24.08 -38.32 -63.96
CA SER A 31 24.68 -39.01 -62.82
C SER A 31 26.12 -38.54 -62.57
N PRO A 32 26.62 -38.60 -61.31
CA PRO A 32 28.02 -38.35 -60.98
C PRO A 32 29.02 -39.09 -61.87
N SER A 33 28.74 -40.38 -62.13
CA SER A 33 29.55 -41.24 -62.99
C SER A 33 29.52 -40.82 -64.46
N LEU A 34 28.38 -40.37 -64.99
CA LEU A 34 28.25 -39.94 -66.38
C LEU A 34 28.94 -38.61 -66.64
N ILE A 35 28.86 -37.65 -65.71
CA ILE A 35 29.55 -36.36 -65.80
C ILE A 35 31.07 -36.59 -65.81
N THR A 36 31.58 -37.31 -64.82
CA THR A 36 33.03 -37.54 -64.65
C THR A 36 33.62 -38.38 -65.79
N SER A 37 32.93 -39.42 -66.27
CA SER A 37 33.40 -40.20 -67.42
C SER A 37 33.38 -39.41 -68.73
N SER A 38 32.34 -38.59 -68.95
CA SER A 38 32.23 -37.78 -70.17
C SER A 38 33.32 -36.71 -70.21
N LEU A 39 33.53 -35.95 -69.12
CA LEU A 39 34.61 -34.97 -69.01
C LEU A 39 36.00 -35.60 -69.21
N GLY A 40 36.25 -36.75 -68.57
CA GLY A 40 37.52 -37.47 -68.73
C GLY A 40 37.83 -37.87 -70.18
N SER A 41 36.80 -38.08 -71.02
CA SER A 41 36.96 -38.41 -72.44
C SER A 41 37.26 -37.22 -73.36
N LEU A 42 37.06 -35.98 -72.90
CA LEU A 42 37.32 -34.77 -73.69
C LEU A 42 38.83 -34.42 -73.73
N PRO A 43 39.32 -33.81 -74.83
CA PRO A 43 40.67 -33.25 -74.90
C PRO A 43 40.82 -32.05 -73.95
N ALA A 44 42.04 -31.79 -73.47
CA ALA A 44 42.35 -30.90 -72.35
C ALA A 44 41.64 -29.53 -72.41
N SER A 45 41.83 -28.75 -73.48
CA SER A 45 41.23 -27.43 -73.65
C SER A 45 39.69 -27.46 -73.69
N ALA A 46 39.08 -28.48 -74.30
CA ALA A 46 37.63 -28.66 -74.28
C ALA A 46 37.13 -29.09 -72.89
N ARG A 47 37.91 -29.90 -72.16
CA ARG A 47 37.57 -30.31 -70.78
C ARG A 47 37.58 -29.12 -69.83
N LEU A 48 38.62 -28.28 -69.88
CA LEU A 48 38.74 -27.04 -69.11
C LEU A 48 37.53 -26.10 -69.31
N VAL A 49 37.20 -25.81 -70.58
CA VAL A 49 36.06 -24.93 -70.92
C VAL A 49 34.71 -25.57 -70.54
N THR A 50 34.54 -26.87 -70.74
CA THR A 50 33.29 -27.58 -70.38
C THR A 50 33.11 -27.66 -68.86
N ALA A 51 34.18 -27.89 -68.10
CA ALA A 51 34.15 -27.89 -66.64
C ALA A 51 33.77 -26.51 -66.07
N ALA A 52 34.39 -25.44 -66.57
CA ALA A 52 34.04 -24.07 -66.16
C ALA A 52 32.56 -23.73 -66.49
N ASN A 53 32.07 -24.11 -67.68
CA ASN A 53 30.68 -23.91 -68.07
C ASN A 53 29.68 -24.77 -67.27
N LEU A 54 30.07 -25.96 -66.81
CA LEU A 54 29.24 -26.79 -65.92
C LEU A 54 29.11 -26.18 -64.52
N VAL A 55 30.19 -25.61 -63.98
CA VAL A 55 30.17 -24.87 -62.72
C VAL A 55 29.29 -23.63 -62.84
N LEU A 56 29.52 -22.78 -63.86
CA LEU A 56 28.69 -21.59 -64.14
C LEU A 56 27.21 -21.92 -64.39
N GLY A 57 26.91 -23.11 -64.92
CA GLY A 57 25.55 -23.57 -65.16
C GLY A 57 24.77 -23.96 -63.90
N GLY A 58 25.42 -24.12 -62.74
CA GLY A 58 24.77 -24.45 -61.46
C GLY A 58 24.04 -25.81 -61.41
N LYS A 59 24.24 -26.68 -62.41
CA LYS A 59 23.46 -27.93 -62.59
C LYS A 59 23.92 -29.10 -61.71
N VAL A 60 25.04 -28.96 -60.99
CA VAL A 60 25.66 -30.02 -60.19
C VAL A 60 25.44 -29.72 -58.72
N PHE A 61 24.50 -30.44 -58.10
CA PHE A 61 24.10 -30.25 -56.71
C PHE A 61 24.91 -31.10 -55.71
N ASP A 62 25.55 -32.18 -56.16
CA ASP A 62 26.37 -33.03 -55.30
C ASP A 62 27.78 -32.45 -55.14
N GLN A 63 28.17 -32.23 -53.88
CA GLN A 63 29.43 -31.67 -53.43
C GLN A 63 30.64 -32.48 -53.92
N ALA A 64 30.58 -33.82 -53.87
CA ALA A 64 31.68 -34.68 -54.31
C ALA A 64 31.85 -34.67 -55.84
N THR A 65 30.74 -34.71 -56.59
CA THR A 65 30.72 -34.54 -58.05
C THR A 65 31.27 -33.18 -58.46
N LEU A 66 30.82 -32.10 -57.80
CA LEU A 66 31.23 -30.73 -58.09
C LEU A 66 32.74 -30.55 -57.84
N ARG A 67 33.25 -31.09 -56.73
CA ARG A 67 34.69 -31.13 -56.43
C ARG A 67 35.47 -31.82 -57.56
N ARG A 68 35.03 -33.01 -57.99
CA ARG A 68 35.70 -33.77 -59.08
C ARG A 68 35.59 -33.11 -60.46
N VAL A 69 34.51 -32.38 -60.75
CA VAL A 69 34.39 -31.56 -61.98
C VAL A 69 35.43 -30.43 -61.98
N ILE A 70 35.62 -29.78 -60.83
CA ILE A 70 36.62 -28.71 -60.67
C ILE A 70 38.05 -29.28 -60.79
N ASP A 71 38.36 -30.38 -60.07
CA ASP A 71 39.67 -31.05 -60.16
C ASP A 71 39.99 -31.47 -61.60
N LEU A 72 39.07 -32.16 -62.30
CA LEU A 72 39.24 -32.58 -63.70
C LEU A 72 39.41 -31.41 -64.69
N GLY A 73 38.91 -30.22 -64.36
CA GLY A 73 39.10 -29.01 -65.14
C GLY A 73 40.47 -28.36 -64.91
N LEU A 74 40.92 -28.29 -63.65
CA LEU A 74 42.24 -27.77 -63.28
C LEU A 74 43.37 -28.71 -63.75
N GLU A 75 43.23 -30.03 -63.56
CA GLU A 75 44.10 -31.09 -64.13
C GLU A 75 44.28 -30.94 -65.66
N ALA A 76 43.28 -30.39 -66.36
CA ALA A 76 43.30 -30.20 -67.81
C ALA A 76 43.81 -28.82 -68.26
N GLY A 77 44.09 -27.91 -67.32
CA GLY A 77 44.64 -26.58 -67.57
C GLY A 77 46.06 -26.36 -67.00
N GLU A 78 46.61 -27.34 -66.28
CA GLU A 78 47.89 -27.24 -65.56
C GLU A 78 49.08 -26.84 -66.47
N GLU A 79 49.21 -27.45 -67.65
CA GLU A 79 50.28 -27.12 -68.61
C GLU A 79 50.19 -25.66 -69.11
N GLU A 80 49.00 -25.19 -69.46
CA GLU A 80 48.76 -23.81 -69.92
C GLU A 80 48.89 -22.80 -68.75
N ALA A 81 48.51 -23.21 -67.53
CA ALA A 81 48.70 -22.41 -66.32
C ALA A 81 50.18 -22.18 -66.02
N ALA A 82 51.02 -23.22 -66.12
CA ALA A 82 52.46 -23.11 -65.92
C ALA A 82 53.13 -22.24 -67.02
N LEU A 83 52.73 -22.39 -68.28
CA LEU A 83 53.21 -21.55 -69.38
C LEU A 83 52.84 -20.07 -69.21
N LEU A 84 51.64 -19.79 -68.68
CA LEU A 84 51.21 -18.43 -68.37
C LEU A 84 51.91 -17.89 -67.11
N GLU A 85 52.17 -18.73 -66.11
CA GLU A 85 52.91 -18.39 -64.90
C GLU A 85 54.35 -17.93 -65.23
N ASP A 86 55.05 -18.68 -66.09
CA ASP A 86 56.41 -18.33 -66.53
C ASP A 86 56.46 -17.08 -67.43
N ASP A 87 55.47 -16.86 -68.31
CA ASP A 87 55.36 -15.64 -69.12
C ASP A 87 55.14 -14.40 -68.23
N VAL A 88 54.31 -14.50 -67.18
CA VAL A 88 54.11 -13.39 -66.21
C VAL A 88 55.34 -13.20 -65.29
N ARG A 89 55.92 -14.28 -64.75
CA ARG A 89 57.10 -14.21 -63.87
C ARG A 89 58.30 -13.60 -64.59
N SER A 90 58.61 -14.07 -65.80
CA SER A 90 59.76 -13.56 -66.58
C SER A 90 59.64 -12.06 -66.94
N ARG A 91 58.42 -11.52 -66.99
CA ARG A 91 58.16 -10.08 -67.17
C ARG A 91 58.30 -9.31 -65.86
N LEU A 92 57.80 -9.85 -64.75
CA LEU A 92 57.94 -9.26 -63.41
C LEU A 92 59.42 -9.14 -63.00
N ASP A 93 60.21 -10.19 -63.19
CA ASP A 93 61.67 -10.21 -62.93
C ASP A 93 62.45 -9.16 -63.75
N GLY A 94 61.89 -8.74 -64.90
CA GLY A 94 62.42 -7.66 -65.73
C GLY A 94 62.10 -6.24 -65.22
N THR A 95 61.27 -6.09 -64.18
CA THR A 95 60.75 -4.79 -63.72
C THR A 95 61.07 -4.45 -62.25
N ALA A 96 61.11 -5.43 -61.35
CA ALA A 96 61.47 -5.22 -59.94
C ALA A 96 62.13 -6.47 -59.33
N LYS A 97 62.63 -6.35 -58.09
CA LYS A 97 63.05 -7.49 -57.28
C LYS A 97 61.90 -7.93 -56.37
N GLY A 98 61.23 -9.03 -56.70
CA GLY A 98 60.27 -9.69 -55.81
C GLY A 98 60.94 -10.38 -54.62
N GLY A 99 60.12 -10.72 -53.63
CA GLY A 99 60.47 -11.70 -52.59
C GLY A 99 60.14 -13.13 -52.98
N ASP A 100 60.38 -14.08 -52.07
CA ASP A 100 60.02 -15.49 -52.28
C ASP A 100 58.49 -15.68 -52.33
N GLY A 101 57.96 -15.90 -53.53
CA GLY A 101 56.54 -16.23 -53.79
C GLY A 101 55.69 -15.08 -54.35
N TRP A 102 54.49 -15.43 -54.84
CA TRP A 102 53.56 -14.50 -55.49
C TRP A 102 53.05 -13.38 -54.56
N GLU A 103 53.06 -13.59 -53.24
CA GLU A 103 52.70 -12.55 -52.26
C GLU A 103 53.73 -11.41 -52.17
N GLY A 104 54.96 -11.62 -52.65
CA GLY A 104 56.05 -10.64 -52.61
C GLY A 104 55.97 -9.53 -53.67
N TRP A 105 54.94 -9.53 -54.52
CA TRP A 105 54.78 -8.60 -55.65
C TRP A 105 53.54 -7.71 -55.47
N PRO A 106 53.60 -6.40 -55.85
CA PRO A 106 52.42 -5.53 -55.77
C PRO A 106 51.31 -6.00 -56.71
N ARG A 107 50.06 -6.08 -56.21
CA ARG A 107 48.91 -6.60 -56.98
C ARG A 107 48.70 -5.87 -58.32
N ALA A 108 48.97 -4.56 -58.36
CA ALA A 108 48.86 -3.74 -59.58
C ALA A 108 49.92 -4.09 -60.64
N ASP A 109 51.12 -4.51 -60.23
CA ASP A 109 52.19 -4.88 -61.16
C ASP A 109 51.96 -6.28 -61.72
N VAL A 110 51.52 -7.22 -60.88
CA VAL A 110 51.08 -8.57 -61.31
C VAL A 110 49.92 -8.46 -62.30
N SER A 111 48.92 -7.62 -62.00
CA SER A 111 47.81 -7.27 -62.89
C SER A 111 48.28 -6.73 -64.25
N ALA A 112 49.15 -5.72 -64.23
CA ALA A 112 49.68 -5.12 -65.46
C ALA A 112 50.47 -6.11 -66.33
N GLN A 113 51.28 -6.99 -65.73
CA GLN A 113 52.01 -8.02 -66.48
C GLN A 113 51.12 -9.16 -66.95
N LEU A 114 50.07 -9.53 -66.20
CA LEU A 114 49.07 -10.50 -66.60
C LEU A 114 48.29 -10.02 -67.84
N HIS A 115 47.78 -8.78 -67.82
CA HIS A 115 47.20 -8.15 -69.01
C HIS A 115 48.19 -8.13 -70.19
N ALA A 116 49.48 -7.86 -69.96
CA ALA A 116 50.50 -7.84 -71.01
C ALA A 116 50.88 -9.23 -71.55
N ALA A 117 50.75 -10.30 -70.75
CA ALA A 117 51.00 -11.69 -71.15
C ALA A 117 49.84 -12.30 -71.95
N LEU A 118 48.60 -11.98 -71.55
CA LEU A 118 47.39 -12.37 -72.28
C LEU A 118 47.24 -11.59 -73.60
N GLY A 119 47.61 -10.30 -73.59
CA GLY A 119 47.57 -9.45 -74.77
C GLY A 119 46.17 -9.35 -75.40
N SER A 120 46.09 -9.49 -76.72
CA SER A 120 44.83 -9.54 -77.49
C SER A 120 44.44 -10.95 -77.93
N ASP A 121 45.00 -12.00 -77.33
CA ASP A 121 44.70 -13.39 -77.68
C ASP A 121 43.43 -13.86 -76.96
N ALA A 122 42.34 -13.97 -77.70
CA ALA A 122 41.04 -14.39 -77.18
C ALA A 122 41.02 -15.84 -76.66
N ILE A 123 41.94 -16.70 -77.12
CA ILE A 123 42.04 -18.10 -76.67
C ILE A 123 42.77 -18.16 -75.34
N ARG A 124 43.92 -17.48 -75.21
CA ARG A 124 44.64 -17.34 -73.93
C ARG A 124 43.76 -16.67 -72.86
N LEU A 125 43.03 -15.62 -73.23
CA LEU A 125 42.08 -14.94 -72.34
C LEU A 125 40.92 -15.86 -71.90
N LEU A 126 40.42 -16.74 -72.77
CA LEU A 126 39.41 -17.73 -72.41
C LEU A 126 39.96 -18.80 -71.45
N ILE A 127 41.17 -19.31 -71.71
CA ILE A 127 41.85 -20.29 -70.85
C ILE A 127 42.09 -19.70 -69.45
N ALA A 128 42.64 -18.49 -69.37
CA ALA A 128 42.89 -17.79 -68.10
C ALA A 128 41.59 -17.53 -67.32
N ARG A 129 40.48 -17.20 -68.00
CA ARG A 129 39.15 -17.11 -67.39
C ARG A 129 38.68 -18.46 -66.86
N CYS A 130 38.71 -19.53 -67.64
CA CYS A 130 38.29 -20.85 -67.18
C CYS A 130 39.11 -21.34 -65.97
N LEU A 131 40.43 -21.11 -65.97
CA LEU A 131 41.30 -21.37 -64.82
C LEU A 131 40.90 -20.56 -63.57
N ALA A 132 40.71 -19.24 -63.72
CA ALA A 132 40.32 -18.35 -62.62
C ALA A 132 38.93 -18.70 -62.04
N ILE A 133 37.96 -19.01 -62.90
CA ILE A 133 36.60 -19.45 -62.52
C ILE A 133 36.67 -20.74 -61.70
N LEU A 134 37.46 -21.72 -62.13
CA LEU A 134 37.60 -23.00 -61.44
C LEU A 134 38.39 -22.87 -60.13
N GLN A 135 39.40 -22.01 -60.06
CA GLN A 135 40.16 -21.75 -58.83
C GLN A 135 39.32 -20.99 -57.78
N ASP A 136 38.54 -20.00 -58.20
CA ASP A 136 37.59 -19.28 -57.33
C ASP A 136 36.49 -20.25 -56.84
N ALA A 137 35.91 -21.04 -57.74
CA ALA A 137 34.95 -22.09 -57.39
C ALA A 137 35.54 -23.14 -56.43
N ARG A 138 36.82 -23.51 -56.59
CA ARG A 138 37.54 -24.40 -55.68
C ARG A 138 37.63 -23.80 -54.29
N ARG A 139 38.12 -22.57 -54.16
CA ARG A 139 38.25 -21.84 -52.89
C ARG A 139 36.91 -21.66 -52.16
N ARG A 140 35.84 -21.40 -52.90
CA ARG A 140 34.47 -21.33 -52.35
C ARG A 140 33.99 -22.71 -51.89
N LEU A 141 34.25 -23.77 -52.64
CA LEU A 141 33.93 -25.14 -52.21
C LEU A 141 34.77 -25.58 -50.98
N ASP A 142 36.07 -25.30 -50.95
CA ASP A 142 36.95 -25.53 -49.79
C ASP A 142 36.56 -24.68 -48.55
N THR A 143 35.74 -23.65 -48.74
CA THR A 143 35.10 -22.88 -47.65
C THR A 143 33.77 -23.51 -47.22
N TYR A 144 32.96 -23.96 -48.17
CA TYR A 144 31.70 -24.66 -47.93
C TYR A 144 31.92 -25.98 -47.18
N ASP A 145 32.92 -26.77 -47.59
CA ASP A 145 33.31 -28.05 -46.99
C ASP A 145 33.69 -27.94 -45.50
N VAL A 146 33.99 -26.73 -44.97
CA VAL A 146 34.31 -26.47 -43.56
C VAL A 146 33.06 -26.41 -42.67
N PHE A 147 31.97 -25.79 -43.14
CA PHE A 147 30.73 -25.65 -42.36
C PHE A 147 29.65 -26.66 -42.77
N ALA A 148 29.76 -27.22 -43.97
CA ALA A 148 28.89 -28.27 -44.51
C ALA A 148 29.75 -29.42 -45.06
N PRO A 149 30.40 -30.23 -44.21
CA PRO A 149 31.24 -31.34 -44.65
C PRO A 149 30.43 -32.40 -45.40
N PRO A 150 30.99 -33.04 -46.45
CA PRO A 150 30.26 -33.98 -47.30
C PRO A 150 29.79 -35.21 -46.52
N ARG A 151 28.46 -35.39 -46.43
CA ARG A 151 27.82 -36.52 -45.73
C ARG A 151 28.33 -37.86 -46.26
N ARG A 152 29.24 -38.51 -45.50
CA ARG A 152 29.59 -39.91 -45.71
C ARG A 152 28.33 -40.76 -45.53
N ARG A 153 27.89 -41.48 -46.57
CA ARG A 153 26.91 -42.55 -46.41
C ARG A 153 27.50 -43.61 -45.47
N LYS A 154 26.89 -43.83 -44.31
CA LYS A 154 27.06 -45.10 -43.58
C LYS A 154 26.55 -46.21 -44.52
N GLU A 155 27.42 -47.13 -44.92
CA GLU A 155 26.99 -48.29 -45.69
C GLU A 155 26.13 -49.21 -44.81
N PRO A 156 25.02 -49.76 -45.31
CA PRO A 156 24.17 -50.66 -44.53
C PRO A 156 24.86 -52.02 -44.36
N SER A 157 25.48 -52.24 -43.19
CA SER A 157 26.08 -53.51 -42.81
C SER A 157 25.03 -54.59 -42.56
N SER A 158 24.59 -55.25 -43.63
CA SER A 158 23.68 -56.40 -43.56
C SER A 158 24.31 -57.57 -42.81
N THR A 159 23.70 -57.98 -41.70
CA THR A 159 24.14 -59.07 -40.85
C THR A 159 23.82 -60.46 -41.43
N SER A 160 24.74 -61.42 -41.28
CA SER A 160 24.42 -62.85 -41.43
C SER A 160 25.36 -63.75 -40.60
N HIS A 161 24.97 -63.98 -39.35
CA HIS A 161 25.27 -65.14 -38.47
C HIS A 161 26.66 -65.82 -38.46
N ALA A 162 27.39 -65.57 -37.37
CA ALA A 162 27.75 -66.53 -36.31
C ALA A 162 28.36 -67.92 -36.63
N THR A 163 29.52 -68.18 -35.98
CA THR A 163 29.78 -69.39 -35.17
C THR A 163 30.77 -69.03 -34.03
N GLU A 164 30.73 -69.76 -32.92
CA GLU A 164 31.57 -69.54 -31.73
C GLU A 164 32.99 -70.14 -31.87
N SER A 165 33.98 -69.54 -31.22
CA SER A 165 34.97 -70.24 -30.38
C SER A 165 35.76 -69.25 -29.51
N THR A 166 36.02 -69.63 -28.26
CA THR A 166 36.74 -68.83 -27.25
C THR A 166 38.26 -68.81 -27.45
N ASP A 167 38.95 -67.83 -26.85
CA ASP A 167 39.96 -68.02 -25.79
C ASP A 167 40.90 -66.80 -25.64
N ILE A 168 41.36 -66.54 -24.39
CA ILE A 168 42.67 -65.94 -24.02
C ILE A 168 42.95 -64.46 -24.39
N ASP A 169 43.53 -63.59 -23.56
CA ASP A 169 43.76 -63.49 -22.10
C ASP A 169 44.02 -62.00 -21.80
N LEU A 170 43.63 -61.49 -20.63
CA LEU A 170 44.20 -60.25 -20.06
C LEU A 170 44.22 -60.36 -18.52
N ASP A 171 45.42 -60.26 -17.94
CA ASP A 171 45.65 -60.40 -16.49
C ASP A 171 45.09 -59.21 -15.67
N ASP A 172 44.53 -59.55 -14.50
CA ASP A 172 44.25 -58.60 -13.42
C ASP A 172 45.54 -58.30 -12.62
N PRO A 173 45.98 -57.04 -12.53
CA PRO A 173 47.19 -56.67 -11.78
C PRO A 173 46.95 -56.27 -10.30
N TRP A 174 45.73 -56.32 -9.76
CA TRP A 174 45.41 -55.79 -8.42
C TRP A 174 44.54 -56.69 -7.51
N ALA A 175 44.52 -58.00 -7.72
CA ALA A 175 43.94 -58.95 -6.76
C ALA A 175 44.64 -58.90 -5.38
N ASP A 176 43.85 -59.07 -4.32
CA ASP A 176 44.22 -58.82 -2.90
C ASP A 176 45.48 -59.51 -2.36
N ASN A 177 46.09 -58.88 -1.35
CA ASN A 177 46.53 -59.56 -0.12
C ASN A 177 46.57 -58.58 1.08
N ASN A 178 45.94 -59.01 2.17
CA ASN A 178 46.15 -58.75 3.61
C ASN A 178 47.35 -57.83 4.00
N GLU A 179 47.24 -56.96 5.02
CA GLU A 179 47.17 -57.34 6.45
C GLU A 179 46.81 -56.13 7.36
N GLU A 180 46.09 -56.39 8.47
CA GLU A 180 45.98 -55.62 9.74
C GLU A 180 45.37 -54.17 9.71
N ASP A 181 44.47 -53.74 10.61
CA ASP A 181 43.73 -54.40 11.71
C ASP A 181 42.51 -53.54 12.20
N ASP A 182 41.64 -54.18 12.98
CA ASP A 182 40.49 -53.71 13.82
C ASP A 182 40.78 -52.44 14.70
N ASP A 183 39.87 -51.74 15.41
CA ASP A 183 38.44 -51.83 15.80
C ASP A 183 37.95 -50.32 15.99
N ASP A 184 36.81 -49.84 16.51
CA ASP A 184 35.67 -50.29 17.35
C ASP A 184 34.43 -49.39 17.01
N VAL A 185 33.26 -49.66 17.61
CA VAL A 185 31.89 -49.17 17.33
C VAL A 185 31.25 -48.68 18.67
N PRO A 186 30.04 -48.08 18.84
CA PRO A 186 29.20 -47.04 18.18
C PRO A 186 28.99 -45.82 19.16
N PRO A 187 27.79 -45.19 19.43
CA PRO A 187 26.53 -44.97 18.68
C PRO A 187 25.91 -43.53 18.68
N ILE A 188 25.04 -43.28 17.69
CA ILE A 188 23.73 -42.55 17.73
C ILE A 188 23.66 -41.08 18.22
N LEU A 189 23.19 -40.19 17.33
CA LEU A 189 21.89 -39.50 17.48
C LEU A 189 21.37 -38.97 16.13
N ASP A 190 20.06 -38.85 15.99
CA ASP A 190 19.35 -38.88 14.69
C ASP A 190 18.93 -37.50 14.15
N ASP A 191 18.81 -37.37 12.82
CA ASP A 191 18.20 -36.21 12.13
C ASP A 191 16.82 -36.62 11.54
N PRO A 192 15.69 -36.02 11.97
CA PRO A 192 14.35 -36.56 11.74
C PRO A 192 13.74 -36.21 10.36
N TRP A 193 14.49 -36.35 9.26
CA TRP A 193 14.05 -36.02 7.89
C TRP A 193 14.35 -37.08 6.82
N ALA A 194 14.83 -38.27 7.20
CA ALA A 194 14.95 -39.41 6.30
C ALA A 194 13.72 -40.33 6.44
N GLU A 195 12.90 -40.45 5.39
CA GLU A 195 11.86 -41.48 5.24
C GLU A 195 12.16 -42.31 3.97
N ASP A 196 12.67 -43.52 4.22
CA ASP A 196 12.52 -44.77 3.46
C ASP A 196 12.88 -44.80 1.94
N GLU A 197 14.13 -45.18 1.64
CA GLU A 197 14.53 -45.86 0.39
C GLU A 197 14.62 -47.38 0.66
N ASP A 198 13.81 -48.20 -0.03
CA ASP A 198 13.77 -49.67 0.07
C ASP A 198 14.26 -50.33 -1.24
N GLU A 199 15.27 -51.20 -1.12
CA GLU A 199 15.73 -52.27 -2.04
C GLU A 199 15.80 -51.99 -3.56
N ASP A 200 17.01 -51.71 -4.06
CA ASP A 200 17.32 -51.58 -5.50
C ASP A 200 17.05 -52.85 -6.33
N GLU A 201 16.25 -52.74 -7.41
CA GLU A 201 16.44 -53.55 -8.61
C GLU A 201 17.49 -52.86 -9.52
N ASP A 202 18.44 -53.62 -10.08
CA ASP A 202 19.51 -53.14 -10.99
C ASP A 202 18.99 -52.52 -12.32
N ILE A 203 18.35 -51.35 -12.23
CA ILE A 203 18.12 -50.48 -13.39
C ILE A 203 19.46 -49.85 -13.75
N LYS A 204 20.14 -50.45 -14.73
CA LYS A 204 21.29 -49.82 -15.37
C LYS A 204 20.90 -48.43 -15.85
N VAL A 205 21.48 -47.42 -15.22
CA VAL A 205 21.53 -46.07 -15.77
C VAL A 205 22.34 -46.17 -17.06
N ASP A 206 21.66 -46.15 -18.21
CA ASP A 206 22.33 -45.96 -19.49
C ASP A 206 23.20 -44.71 -19.40
N GLU A 207 24.47 -44.80 -19.82
CA GLU A 207 25.30 -43.61 -19.99
C GLU A 207 24.53 -42.60 -20.83
N VAL A 208 24.46 -41.34 -20.39
CA VAL A 208 23.86 -40.26 -21.18
C VAL A 208 24.81 -39.97 -22.34
N VAL A 209 24.70 -40.80 -23.38
CA VAL A 209 25.33 -40.59 -24.68
C VAL A 209 24.83 -39.25 -25.18
N THR A 210 25.69 -38.24 -25.10
CA THR A 210 25.46 -36.96 -25.75
C THR A 210 25.21 -37.23 -27.23
N PRO A 211 24.01 -36.90 -27.77
CA PRO A 211 23.74 -37.16 -29.16
C PRO A 211 24.73 -36.36 -30.01
N GLU A 212 25.46 -37.04 -30.90
CA GLU A 212 26.22 -36.35 -31.95
C GLU A 212 25.27 -35.36 -32.65
N PRO A 213 25.62 -34.06 -32.75
CA PRO A 213 24.67 -33.06 -33.22
C PRO A 213 24.22 -33.41 -34.64
N GLU A 214 22.91 -33.64 -34.80
CA GLU A 214 22.34 -33.96 -36.09
C GLU A 214 22.72 -32.89 -37.10
N ALA A 215 23.41 -33.29 -38.17
CA ALA A 215 23.98 -32.37 -39.15
C ALA A 215 22.87 -31.67 -39.95
N GLN A 216 22.40 -30.56 -39.40
CA GLN A 216 21.43 -29.64 -39.99
C GLN A 216 21.80 -29.35 -41.45
N GLU A 217 20.81 -29.38 -42.34
CA GLU A 217 21.07 -29.13 -43.75
C GLU A 217 21.43 -27.65 -43.95
N PRO A 218 22.53 -27.36 -44.67
CA PRO A 218 23.00 -25.99 -44.81
C PRO A 218 21.94 -25.14 -45.52
N PRO A 219 21.63 -23.92 -45.02
CA PRO A 219 20.55 -23.10 -45.56
C PRO A 219 20.85 -22.49 -46.94
N ILE A 220 22.02 -22.78 -47.50
CA ILE A 220 22.41 -22.50 -48.88
C ILE A 220 23.05 -23.76 -49.49
N ASP A 221 22.69 -24.07 -50.73
CA ASP A 221 23.19 -25.22 -51.47
C ASP A 221 24.55 -24.92 -52.15
N ALA A 222 25.45 -25.91 -52.21
CA ALA A 222 26.83 -25.76 -52.71
C ALA A 222 26.98 -25.01 -54.05
N PRO A 223 26.25 -25.34 -55.14
CA PRO A 223 26.38 -24.60 -56.41
C PRO A 223 25.91 -23.14 -56.27
N ARG A 224 24.90 -22.88 -55.42
CA ARG A 224 24.42 -21.52 -55.14
C ARG A 224 25.44 -20.71 -54.33
N PHE A 225 26.04 -21.30 -53.30
CA PHE A 225 27.09 -20.64 -52.50
C PHE A 225 28.28 -20.20 -53.36
N ILE A 226 28.69 -21.03 -54.33
CA ILE A 226 29.78 -20.72 -55.25
C ILE A 226 29.41 -19.56 -56.18
N LEU A 227 28.25 -19.62 -56.85
CA LEU A 227 27.86 -18.67 -57.90
C LEU A 227 27.31 -17.34 -57.37
N GLN A 228 26.80 -17.30 -56.15
CA GLN A 228 26.27 -16.08 -55.52
C GLN A 228 27.43 -15.22 -54.95
N PRO A 229 27.40 -13.87 -55.08
CA PRO A 229 28.41 -13.00 -54.47
C PRO A 229 28.54 -13.22 -52.97
N LEU A 230 29.77 -13.29 -52.44
CA LEU A 230 30.02 -13.71 -51.06
C LEU A 230 29.30 -12.85 -50.01
N PRO A 231 29.21 -11.51 -50.13
CA PRO A 231 28.44 -10.70 -49.18
C PRO A 231 26.95 -11.09 -49.10
N LEU A 232 26.30 -11.43 -50.22
CA LEU A 232 24.91 -11.91 -50.21
C LEU A 232 24.79 -13.30 -49.58
N SER A 233 25.74 -14.19 -49.89
CA SER A 233 25.80 -15.54 -49.29
C SER A 233 25.93 -15.44 -47.77
N VAL A 234 26.85 -14.62 -47.27
CA VAL A 234 27.06 -14.44 -45.83
C VAL A 234 25.88 -13.75 -45.14
N LEU A 235 25.26 -12.73 -45.76
CA LEU A 235 24.03 -12.12 -45.23
C LEU A 235 22.88 -13.14 -45.14
N SER A 236 22.74 -14.05 -46.11
CA SER A 236 21.74 -15.12 -46.05
C SER A 236 22.05 -16.18 -44.98
N LEU A 237 23.33 -16.52 -44.76
CA LEU A 237 23.76 -17.38 -43.66
C LEU A 237 23.48 -16.74 -42.30
N ALA A 238 23.78 -15.44 -42.14
CA ALA A 238 23.52 -14.68 -40.93
C ALA A 238 22.03 -14.64 -40.59
N ALA A 239 21.18 -14.27 -41.55
CA ALA A 239 19.72 -14.24 -41.38
C ALA A 239 19.10 -15.62 -41.04
N SER A 240 19.78 -16.71 -41.42
CA SER A 240 19.41 -18.08 -41.05
C SER A 240 20.00 -18.57 -39.71
N ALA A 241 20.62 -17.68 -38.92
CA ALA A 241 21.33 -17.98 -37.68
C ALA A 241 22.49 -19.01 -37.81
N SER A 242 23.05 -19.19 -39.01
CA SER A 242 24.15 -20.14 -39.27
C SER A 242 25.52 -19.53 -38.90
N VAL A 243 25.69 -19.15 -37.63
CA VAL A 243 26.84 -18.35 -37.15
C VAL A 243 28.19 -19.03 -37.39
N SER A 244 28.26 -20.35 -37.24
CA SER A 244 29.46 -21.15 -37.54
C SER A 244 29.86 -21.07 -39.02
N ALA A 245 28.89 -21.06 -39.94
CA ALA A 245 29.12 -20.86 -41.36
C ALA A 245 29.55 -19.42 -41.66
N VAL A 246 28.85 -18.41 -41.11
CA VAL A 246 29.24 -16.99 -41.22
C VAL A 246 30.70 -16.81 -40.80
N ARG A 247 31.08 -17.32 -39.63
CA ARG A 247 32.47 -17.30 -39.13
C ARG A 247 33.45 -17.97 -40.09
N ALA A 248 33.14 -19.19 -40.56
CA ALA A 248 34.04 -19.92 -41.45
C ALA A 248 34.28 -19.19 -42.79
N VAL A 249 33.26 -18.50 -43.32
CA VAL A 249 33.40 -17.69 -44.54
C VAL A 249 34.14 -16.38 -44.24
N CYS A 250 33.84 -15.68 -43.15
CA CYS A 250 34.53 -14.45 -42.75
C CYS A 250 36.01 -14.65 -42.41
N GLU A 251 36.38 -15.75 -41.72
CA GLU A 251 37.78 -16.10 -41.41
C GLU A 251 38.62 -16.32 -42.69
N ARG A 252 38.02 -16.84 -43.76
CA ARG A 252 38.70 -17.16 -45.04
C ARG A 252 38.65 -16.02 -46.07
N HIS A 253 37.53 -15.30 -46.18
CA HIS A 253 37.27 -14.28 -47.22
C HIS A 253 37.21 -12.84 -46.66
N ALA A 254 37.92 -12.58 -45.56
CA ALA A 254 37.91 -11.30 -44.85
C ALA A 254 38.14 -10.06 -45.74
N GLU A 255 38.92 -10.15 -46.82
CA GLU A 255 39.17 -8.99 -47.71
C GLU A 255 37.95 -8.56 -48.54
N GLU A 256 37.04 -9.47 -48.91
CA GLU A 256 35.80 -9.14 -49.64
C GLU A 256 34.66 -8.75 -48.68
N LEU A 257 34.67 -9.31 -47.45
CA LEU A 257 33.57 -9.20 -46.49
C LEU A 257 33.72 -8.07 -45.46
N TRP A 258 34.95 -7.62 -45.17
CA TRP A 258 35.21 -6.55 -44.20
C TRP A 258 34.36 -5.28 -44.39
N PRO A 259 34.07 -4.78 -45.62
CA PRO A 259 33.24 -3.60 -45.81
C PRO A 259 31.77 -3.77 -45.38
N TYR A 260 31.31 -5.01 -45.16
CA TYR A 260 29.93 -5.34 -44.81
C TYR A 260 29.78 -5.88 -43.37
N ARG A 261 30.86 -5.90 -42.58
CA ARG A 261 30.94 -6.57 -41.27
C ARG A 261 29.81 -6.21 -40.30
N LEU A 262 29.43 -4.93 -40.21
CA LEU A 262 28.36 -4.48 -39.30
C LEU A 262 27.02 -5.05 -39.74
N ALA A 263 26.66 -4.89 -41.02
CA ALA A 263 25.44 -5.46 -41.58
C ALA A 263 25.39 -7.01 -41.53
N ILE A 264 26.54 -7.69 -41.61
CA ILE A 264 26.64 -9.14 -41.39
C ILE A 264 26.28 -9.52 -39.96
N VAL A 265 26.74 -8.75 -38.97
CA VAL A 265 26.45 -8.95 -37.53
C VAL A 265 25.02 -8.50 -37.18
N GLU A 266 24.52 -7.42 -37.79
CA GLU A 266 23.14 -6.93 -37.63
C GLU A 266 22.10 -7.91 -38.18
N ALA A 267 22.42 -8.58 -39.31
CA ALA A 267 21.58 -9.57 -39.96
C ALA A 267 21.44 -10.89 -39.17
N VAL A 268 22.26 -11.11 -38.14
CA VAL A 268 22.06 -12.25 -37.22
C VAL A 268 20.80 -11.99 -36.38
N PRO A 269 19.84 -12.95 -36.32
CA PRO A 269 18.62 -12.80 -35.54
C PRO A 269 18.87 -12.50 -34.06
N ALA A 270 18.06 -11.61 -33.50
CA ALA A 270 18.20 -11.08 -32.13
C ALA A 270 18.16 -12.12 -30.99
N TRP A 271 17.65 -13.33 -31.25
CA TRP A 271 17.62 -14.43 -30.28
C TRP A 271 18.93 -15.23 -30.18
N VAL A 272 19.87 -15.02 -31.11
CA VAL A 272 21.22 -15.62 -31.07
C VAL A 272 22.05 -14.87 -30.02
N SER A 273 22.75 -15.60 -29.15
CA SER A 273 23.46 -14.97 -28.04
C SER A 273 24.83 -14.43 -28.49
N PRO A 274 25.19 -13.18 -28.14
CA PRO A 274 26.55 -12.67 -28.38
C PRO A 274 27.62 -13.41 -27.56
N ALA A 275 27.21 -14.22 -26.57
CA ALA A 275 28.10 -15.05 -25.76
C ALA A 275 28.57 -16.33 -26.47
N GLU A 276 27.95 -16.73 -27.59
CA GLU A 276 28.38 -17.89 -28.36
C GLU A 276 29.77 -17.66 -28.97
N ASP A 277 30.71 -18.60 -28.80
CA ASP A 277 32.10 -18.50 -29.30
C ASP A 277 32.20 -18.14 -30.80
N ASN A 278 31.20 -18.52 -31.60
CA ASN A 278 31.14 -18.21 -33.02
C ASN A 278 30.65 -16.80 -33.32
N MET A 279 29.75 -16.27 -32.48
CA MET A 279 29.25 -14.90 -32.58
C MET A 279 30.27 -13.91 -32.00
N LEU A 280 30.83 -14.21 -30.83
CA LEU A 280 31.87 -13.43 -30.16
C LEU A 280 33.12 -13.22 -31.04
N ALA A 281 33.45 -14.17 -31.92
CA ALA A 281 34.55 -14.05 -32.88
C ALA A 281 34.27 -13.09 -34.07
N LEU A 282 33.00 -12.74 -34.31
CA LEU A 282 32.55 -11.83 -35.38
C LEU A 282 32.31 -10.41 -34.89
N LEU A 283 32.04 -10.22 -33.59
CA LEU A 283 31.71 -8.92 -33.01
C LEU A 283 32.81 -7.86 -33.22
N PRO A 284 32.45 -6.59 -33.53
CA PRO A 284 33.41 -5.49 -33.58
C PRO A 284 34.05 -5.25 -32.20
N GLY A 285 35.38 -5.18 -32.15
CA GLY A 285 36.14 -4.86 -30.94
C GLY A 285 37.06 -3.67 -31.15
N ALA A 286 37.64 -3.15 -30.07
CA ALA A 286 38.63 -2.08 -30.13
C ALA A 286 40.06 -2.60 -29.91
N SER A 287 41.01 -1.83 -30.43
CA SER A 287 42.45 -1.92 -30.13
C SER A 287 42.82 -0.92 -29.03
N ASP A 288 43.99 -1.10 -28.42
CA ASP A 288 44.54 -0.20 -27.38
C ASP A 288 44.67 1.27 -27.88
N ASP A 289 44.83 1.46 -29.19
CA ASP A 289 44.84 2.77 -29.88
C ASP A 289 43.45 3.44 -30.01
N GLY A 290 42.38 2.84 -29.45
CA GLY A 290 41.02 3.37 -29.54
C GLY A 290 40.40 3.29 -30.94
N THR A 291 40.88 2.38 -31.78
CA THR A 291 40.39 2.14 -33.15
C THR A 291 39.91 0.69 -33.31
N GLU A 292 39.04 0.46 -34.29
CA GLU A 292 38.45 -0.85 -34.55
C GLU A 292 39.50 -1.93 -34.87
N LYS A 293 39.36 -3.08 -34.21
CA LYS A 293 40.19 -4.26 -34.39
C LYS A 293 39.71 -5.06 -35.60
N PRO A 294 40.55 -5.32 -36.62
CA PRO A 294 40.17 -6.15 -37.76
C PRO A 294 39.93 -7.60 -37.36
N TRP A 295 39.03 -8.29 -38.07
CA TRP A 295 38.76 -9.71 -37.86
C TRP A 295 40.05 -10.56 -37.93
N PRO A 296 40.19 -11.60 -37.08
CA PRO A 296 41.37 -12.47 -37.08
C PRO A 296 41.43 -13.25 -38.39
N ARG A 297 42.32 -12.84 -39.30
CA ARG A 297 42.61 -13.58 -40.53
C ARG A 297 43.19 -14.94 -40.17
N LYS A 298 42.48 -16.02 -40.49
CA LYS A 298 43.05 -17.36 -40.39
C LYS A 298 44.18 -17.45 -41.41
N ARG A 299 45.41 -17.68 -40.97
CA ARG A 299 46.51 -18.00 -41.88
C ARG A 299 46.26 -19.41 -42.41
N ILE A 300 45.61 -19.49 -43.56
CA ILE A 300 45.52 -20.72 -44.33
C ILE A 300 46.94 -20.96 -44.87
N ASP A 301 47.54 -22.13 -44.61
CA ASP A 301 48.89 -22.46 -45.08
C ASP A 301 48.95 -22.78 -46.60
N GLU A 302 47.86 -22.48 -47.32
CA GLU A 302 47.80 -22.40 -48.78
C GLU A 302 48.70 -21.25 -49.27
N VAL A 303 49.93 -21.59 -49.68
CA VAL A 303 50.82 -20.70 -50.42
C VAL A 303 50.07 -20.19 -51.65
N LYS A 304 49.81 -18.88 -51.72
CA LYS A 304 49.02 -18.31 -52.82
C LYS A 304 49.70 -18.58 -54.17
N GLY A 305 49.05 -19.39 -55.00
CA GLY A 305 49.55 -19.80 -56.30
C GLY A 305 49.31 -18.73 -57.37
N PHE A 306 49.88 -18.92 -58.56
CA PHE A 306 49.64 -18.00 -59.68
C PHE A 306 48.15 -17.91 -60.06
N LEU A 307 47.43 -19.03 -60.01
CA LEU A 307 45.98 -19.09 -60.26
C LEU A 307 45.18 -18.15 -59.33
N ASP A 308 45.68 -17.89 -58.13
CA ASP A 308 45.03 -17.02 -57.14
C ASP A 308 45.17 -15.53 -57.46
N ALA A 309 46.18 -15.15 -58.25
CA ALA A 309 46.24 -13.81 -58.84
C ALA A 309 45.20 -13.66 -59.95
N LEU A 310 44.96 -14.72 -60.75
CA LEU A 310 43.96 -14.71 -61.82
C LEU A 310 42.52 -14.51 -61.30
N THR A 311 42.19 -15.01 -60.09
CA THR A 311 40.82 -14.93 -59.54
C THR A 311 40.32 -13.49 -59.37
N HIS A 312 41.22 -12.53 -59.12
CA HIS A 312 40.83 -11.12 -58.93
C HIS A 312 40.41 -10.40 -60.22
N GLU A 313 40.92 -10.79 -61.39
CA GLU A 313 40.56 -10.17 -62.68
C GLU A 313 39.54 -11.00 -63.49
N TYR A 314 39.58 -12.32 -63.35
CA TYR A 314 38.88 -13.25 -64.24
C TYR A 314 38.06 -14.32 -63.52
N GLY A 315 37.99 -14.29 -62.19
CA GLY A 315 37.18 -15.21 -61.37
C GLY A 315 35.68 -14.93 -61.44
N LEU A 316 34.91 -15.59 -60.56
CA LEU A 316 33.45 -15.50 -60.55
C LEU A 316 32.98 -14.06 -60.26
N SER A 317 33.64 -13.38 -59.32
CA SER A 317 33.33 -11.98 -58.96
C SER A 317 33.57 -10.97 -60.11
N ALA A 318 34.28 -11.35 -61.18
CA ALA A 318 34.43 -10.54 -62.40
C ALA A 318 33.35 -10.82 -63.47
N LEU A 319 32.62 -11.95 -63.33
CA LEU A 319 31.48 -12.30 -64.19
C LEU A 319 30.15 -11.86 -63.60
N THR A 320 30.01 -11.93 -62.28
CA THR A 320 28.81 -11.47 -61.57
C THR A 320 28.90 -9.97 -61.31
N SER A 321 28.11 -9.16 -62.01
CA SER A 321 27.84 -7.79 -61.55
C SER A 321 27.16 -7.87 -60.18
N SER A 322 27.85 -7.46 -59.12
CA SER A 322 27.27 -7.43 -57.78
C SER A 322 26.04 -6.51 -57.78
N PRO A 323 24.88 -6.96 -57.27
CA PRO A 323 23.68 -6.14 -57.27
C PRO A 323 23.79 -5.11 -56.14
N THR A 324 24.36 -3.95 -56.45
CA THR A 324 24.57 -2.84 -55.50
C THR A 324 23.27 -2.35 -54.84
N GLU A 325 22.12 -2.61 -55.47
CA GLU A 325 20.79 -2.31 -54.93
C GLU A 325 20.34 -3.27 -53.80
N LEU A 326 20.98 -4.44 -53.67
CA LEU A 326 20.67 -5.48 -52.67
C LEU A 326 21.75 -5.58 -51.57
N LEU A 327 22.79 -4.74 -51.62
CA LEU A 327 23.89 -4.75 -50.66
C LEU A 327 23.91 -3.47 -49.82
N PRO A 328 24.23 -3.57 -48.51
CA PRO A 328 24.51 -2.41 -47.67
C PRO A 328 25.63 -1.52 -48.23
N ALA A 329 25.69 -0.27 -47.78
CA ALA A 329 26.79 0.63 -48.17
C ALA A 329 28.14 0.09 -47.64
N PRO A 330 29.17 -0.12 -48.48
CA PRO A 330 30.41 -0.74 -48.06
C PRO A 330 31.33 0.23 -47.30
N GLU A 331 31.60 -0.07 -46.03
CA GLU A 331 32.49 0.72 -45.16
C GLU A 331 33.86 0.06 -44.99
N SER A 332 34.77 0.28 -45.92
CA SER A 332 36.13 -0.30 -45.87
C SER A 332 37.08 0.32 -44.82
N LYS A 333 36.63 1.31 -44.05
CA LYS A 333 37.45 2.02 -43.05
C LYS A 333 37.32 1.35 -41.68
N LEU A 334 38.38 1.42 -40.88
CA LEU A 334 38.31 1.14 -39.44
C LEU A 334 37.55 2.26 -38.74
N LEU A 335 36.62 1.92 -37.86
CA LEU A 335 35.88 2.89 -37.06
C LEU A 335 36.69 3.39 -35.86
N PRO A 336 36.53 4.67 -35.45
CA PRO A 336 37.02 5.14 -34.17
C PRO A 336 36.15 4.58 -33.04
N GLY A 337 36.72 4.39 -31.85
CA GLY A 337 36.05 3.79 -30.70
C GLY A 337 34.68 4.42 -30.38
N ALA A 338 34.55 5.74 -30.46
CA ALA A 338 33.29 6.44 -30.21
C ALA A 338 32.15 6.05 -31.19
N THR A 339 32.47 5.73 -32.45
CA THR A 339 31.46 5.25 -33.42
C THR A 339 31.12 3.78 -33.19
N LEU A 340 32.05 2.97 -32.67
CA LEU A 340 31.74 1.62 -32.18
C LEU A 340 30.83 1.69 -30.94
N THR A 341 31.12 2.55 -29.97
CA THR A 341 30.25 2.78 -28.79
C THR A 341 28.84 3.19 -29.22
N GLN A 342 28.73 4.08 -30.22
CA GLN A 342 27.43 4.44 -30.78
C GLN A 342 26.74 3.24 -31.45
N TRP A 343 27.43 2.49 -32.32
CA TRP A 343 26.84 1.32 -32.99
C TRP A 343 26.33 0.25 -32.00
N TYR A 344 27.10 -0.06 -30.95
CA TYR A 344 26.65 -0.95 -29.87
C TYR A 344 25.44 -0.36 -29.10
N THR A 345 25.40 0.95 -28.90
CA THR A 345 24.27 1.64 -28.24
C THR A 345 23.00 1.56 -29.11
N ASP A 346 23.12 1.87 -30.40
CA ASP A 346 22.01 1.83 -31.35
C ASP A 346 21.47 0.39 -31.47
N ARG A 347 22.34 -0.62 -31.58
CA ARG A 347 21.95 -2.05 -31.58
C ARG A 347 21.27 -2.50 -30.29
N VAL A 348 21.64 -1.95 -29.13
CA VAL A 348 20.98 -2.22 -27.84
C VAL A 348 19.57 -1.61 -27.79
N PHE A 349 19.36 -0.43 -28.40
CA PHE A 349 18.03 0.15 -28.53
C PHE A 349 17.14 -0.56 -29.57
N ASP A 350 17.70 -1.10 -30.66
CA ASP A 350 16.97 -1.97 -31.59
C ASP A 350 16.43 -3.24 -30.90
N LEU A 351 17.18 -3.79 -29.95
CA LEU A 351 16.79 -4.95 -29.14
C LEU A 351 15.72 -4.62 -28.07
N ASP A 352 15.60 -3.34 -27.69
CA ASP A 352 14.60 -2.86 -26.70
C ASP A 352 13.17 -3.09 -27.21
N ALA A 353 12.96 -2.88 -28.52
CA ALA A 353 11.70 -3.13 -29.21
C ALA A 353 11.30 -4.62 -29.28
N LEU A 354 12.18 -5.53 -28.86
CA LEU A 354 11.94 -6.98 -28.79
C LEU A 354 11.83 -7.49 -27.35
N GLY A 355 12.07 -6.66 -26.33
CA GLY A 355 12.04 -7.04 -24.91
C GLY A 355 13.16 -7.99 -24.48
N LEU A 356 14.24 -8.11 -25.25
CA LEU A 356 15.32 -9.08 -25.03
C LEU A 356 16.41 -8.54 -24.10
N LEU A 357 16.04 -8.27 -22.84
CA LEU A 357 16.89 -7.60 -21.84
C LEU A 357 18.21 -8.33 -21.55
N ASP A 358 18.15 -9.65 -21.36
CA ASP A 358 19.36 -10.48 -21.17
C ASP A 358 20.29 -10.42 -22.39
N GLY A 359 19.69 -10.33 -23.58
CA GLY A 359 20.39 -10.09 -24.84
C GLY A 359 21.10 -8.73 -24.84
N GLN A 360 20.35 -7.65 -24.60
CA GLN A 360 20.91 -6.29 -24.48
C GLN A 360 22.10 -6.24 -23.52
N LEU A 361 21.95 -6.82 -22.33
CA LEU A 361 23.00 -6.85 -21.30
C LEU A 361 24.22 -7.65 -21.78
N ALA A 362 24.03 -8.81 -22.39
CA ALA A 362 25.12 -9.61 -22.95
C ALA A 362 25.85 -8.87 -24.10
N TRP A 363 25.14 -8.19 -25.01
CA TRP A 363 25.73 -7.39 -26.08
C TRP A 363 26.65 -6.29 -25.52
N VAL A 364 26.23 -5.61 -24.45
CA VAL A 364 27.04 -4.60 -23.75
C VAL A 364 28.24 -5.22 -23.05
N GLN A 365 28.05 -6.31 -22.30
CA GLN A 365 29.14 -6.99 -21.58
C GLN A 365 30.23 -7.52 -22.53
N HIS A 366 29.84 -8.13 -23.66
CA HIS A 366 30.79 -8.62 -24.65
C HIS A 366 31.46 -7.49 -25.43
N GLY A 367 30.75 -6.41 -25.76
CA GLY A 367 31.36 -5.20 -26.35
C GLY A 367 32.42 -4.56 -25.43
N ALA A 368 32.12 -4.43 -24.14
CA ALA A 368 33.06 -3.93 -23.13
C ALA A 368 34.27 -4.88 -22.94
N ALA A 369 34.04 -6.20 -22.92
CA ALA A 369 35.11 -7.21 -22.87
C ALA A 369 36.00 -7.21 -24.13
N LEU A 370 35.48 -6.75 -25.27
CA LEU A 370 36.22 -6.49 -26.51
C LEU A 370 36.87 -5.08 -26.56
N GLY A 371 36.87 -4.35 -25.44
CA GLY A 371 37.58 -3.07 -25.27
C GLY A 371 36.83 -1.84 -25.76
N VAL A 372 35.55 -1.94 -26.16
CA VAL A 372 34.79 -0.79 -26.64
C VAL A 372 34.48 0.17 -25.47
N PRO A 373 34.95 1.43 -25.52
CA PRO A 373 34.89 2.34 -24.37
C PRO A 373 33.48 2.91 -24.14
N GLY A 374 33.17 3.30 -22.90
CA GLY A 374 31.96 4.07 -22.56
C GLY A 374 30.66 3.26 -22.53
N LEU A 375 30.74 1.94 -22.71
CA LEU A 375 29.61 1.03 -22.57
C LEU A 375 29.19 0.78 -21.11
N ASP A 376 30.00 1.20 -20.14
CA ASP A 376 29.78 0.96 -18.71
C ASP A 376 28.45 1.55 -18.23
N ALA A 377 28.12 2.78 -18.65
CA ALA A 377 26.90 3.47 -18.20
C ALA A 377 25.60 2.81 -18.69
N ILE A 378 25.59 2.25 -19.91
CA ILE A 378 24.43 1.51 -20.44
C ILE A 378 24.36 0.09 -19.85
N GLY A 379 25.51 -0.51 -19.50
CA GLY A 379 25.56 -1.77 -18.76
C GLY A 379 25.05 -1.66 -17.33
N GLU A 380 25.40 -0.57 -16.62
CA GLU A 380 24.82 -0.20 -15.34
C GLU A 380 23.29 -0.07 -15.44
N ASP A 381 22.78 0.71 -16.41
CA ASP A 381 21.33 0.90 -16.61
C ASP A 381 20.61 -0.44 -16.84
N LEU A 382 21.11 -1.28 -17.75
CA LEU A 382 20.55 -2.60 -18.05
C LEU A 382 20.61 -3.55 -16.84
N SER A 383 21.68 -3.51 -16.03
CA SER A 383 21.80 -4.34 -14.83
C SER A 383 20.82 -3.94 -13.72
N LEU A 384 20.50 -2.65 -13.61
CA LEU A 384 19.51 -2.14 -12.65
C LEU A 384 18.08 -2.40 -13.14
N LEU A 385 17.82 -2.20 -14.44
CA LEU A 385 16.56 -2.55 -15.10
C LEU A 385 16.27 -4.06 -15.04
N SER A 386 17.29 -4.91 -15.14
CA SER A 386 17.19 -6.36 -14.93
C SER A 386 16.68 -6.72 -13.53
N ARG A 387 17.15 -6.04 -12.47
CA ARG A 387 16.59 -6.19 -11.12
C ARG A 387 15.14 -5.68 -11.02
N LEU A 388 14.78 -4.61 -11.73
CA LEU A 388 13.40 -4.12 -11.73
C LEU A 388 12.44 -5.12 -12.39
N ILE A 389 12.87 -5.72 -13.51
CA ILE A 389 12.04 -6.63 -14.31
C ILE A 389 11.96 -8.05 -13.71
N TYR A 390 13.07 -8.61 -13.22
CA TYR A 390 13.10 -9.99 -12.72
C TYR A 390 13.01 -10.11 -11.19
N ASP A 391 13.59 -9.18 -10.42
CA ASP A 391 13.66 -9.31 -8.96
C ASP A 391 12.53 -8.59 -8.20
N ALA A 392 11.93 -7.52 -8.74
CA ALA A 392 10.97 -6.67 -8.02
C ALA A 392 9.52 -7.21 -7.99
N ASN A 393 9.26 -8.43 -8.49
CA ASN A 393 7.95 -9.09 -8.45
C ASN A 393 6.78 -8.27 -9.07
N LEU A 394 7.07 -7.42 -10.06
CA LEU A 394 6.09 -6.57 -10.73
C LEU A 394 4.97 -7.38 -11.39
N SER A 395 3.76 -6.81 -11.45
CA SER A 395 2.66 -7.42 -12.19
C SER A 395 2.92 -7.38 -13.71
N PRO A 396 2.36 -8.30 -14.52
CA PRO A 396 2.58 -8.30 -15.98
C PRO A 396 2.24 -6.98 -16.66
N ALA A 397 1.19 -6.30 -16.21
CA ALA A 397 0.79 -4.99 -16.72
C ALA A 397 1.71 -3.83 -16.31
N GLN A 398 2.59 -4.01 -15.32
CA GLN A 398 3.70 -3.09 -15.02
C GLN A 398 4.95 -3.46 -15.83
N LEU A 399 5.26 -4.76 -15.98
CA LEU A 399 6.38 -5.24 -16.79
C LEU A 399 6.28 -4.76 -18.25
N GLU A 400 5.08 -4.80 -18.85
CA GLU A 400 4.80 -4.27 -20.20
C GLU A 400 5.10 -2.76 -20.37
N GLN A 401 5.32 -2.01 -19.30
CA GLN A 401 5.62 -0.57 -19.36
C GLN A 401 7.13 -0.27 -19.34
N TRP A 402 7.98 -1.25 -19.03
CA TRP A 402 9.42 -1.05 -18.86
C TRP A 402 10.22 -1.38 -20.11
N SER A 403 11.06 -0.43 -20.50
CA SER A 403 12.04 -0.52 -21.58
C SER A 403 13.25 0.36 -21.21
N LEU A 404 14.40 0.19 -21.84
CA LEU A 404 15.58 1.00 -21.59
C LEU A 404 15.35 2.49 -21.87
N VAL A 405 14.49 2.82 -22.84
CA VAL A 405 14.03 4.20 -23.09
C VAL A 405 13.22 4.72 -21.91
N ARG A 406 12.18 3.97 -21.47
CA ARG A 406 11.33 4.41 -20.34
C ARG A 406 12.12 4.56 -19.04
N TRP A 407 13.08 3.66 -18.80
CA TRP A 407 14.02 3.70 -17.66
C TRP A 407 14.86 4.99 -17.63
N ARG A 408 15.39 5.42 -18.78
CA ARG A 408 16.18 6.66 -18.89
C ARG A 408 15.35 7.94 -18.82
N ASP A 409 14.07 7.88 -19.17
CA ASP A 409 13.09 8.97 -19.05
C ASP A 409 12.36 8.99 -17.70
N ALA A 410 12.67 8.10 -16.75
CA ALA A 410 12.02 8.03 -15.44
C ALA A 410 12.72 8.89 -14.39
N ASP A 411 11.96 9.43 -13.43
CA ASP A 411 12.53 10.14 -12.28
C ASP A 411 13.12 9.15 -11.26
N GLU A 412 14.19 9.55 -10.56
CA GLU A 412 14.83 8.72 -9.54
C GLU A 412 13.85 8.29 -8.44
N LYS A 413 12.86 9.13 -8.12
CA LYS A 413 11.83 8.85 -7.11
C LYS A 413 10.64 8.07 -7.66
N GLU A 414 10.49 7.98 -8.98
CA GLU A 414 9.55 7.07 -9.64
C GLU A 414 10.13 5.65 -9.63
N LEU A 415 11.40 5.49 -10.03
CA LEU A 415 12.10 4.20 -10.04
C LEU A 415 12.15 3.54 -8.66
N VAL A 416 12.45 4.29 -7.60
CA VAL A 416 12.46 3.76 -6.21
C VAL A 416 11.07 3.31 -5.75
N LYS A 417 9.98 3.90 -6.26
CA LYS A 417 8.61 3.46 -5.94
C LYS A 417 8.25 2.18 -6.66
N GLU A 418 8.61 2.06 -7.93
CA GLU A 418 8.30 0.89 -8.74
C GLU A 418 9.12 -0.34 -8.30
N TYR A 419 10.38 -0.16 -7.84
CA TYR A 419 11.12 -1.21 -7.12
C TYR A 419 10.42 -1.74 -5.86
N LEU A 420 9.50 -0.98 -5.26
CA LEU A 420 8.77 -1.34 -4.04
C LEU A 420 7.26 -1.51 -4.27
N ALA A 421 6.79 -1.45 -5.52
CA ALA A 421 5.35 -1.42 -5.83
C ALA A 421 4.63 -2.75 -5.55
N ALA A 422 5.37 -3.87 -5.55
CA ALA A 422 4.88 -5.20 -5.18
C ALA A 422 5.25 -5.62 -3.74
N SER A 423 5.99 -4.79 -2.99
CA SER A 423 6.51 -5.16 -1.67
C SER A 423 5.41 -5.33 -0.62
N THR A 424 5.53 -6.38 0.19
CA THR A 424 4.68 -6.66 1.35
C THR A 424 5.36 -6.24 2.65
N ALA A 425 4.65 -6.30 3.78
CA ALA A 425 5.25 -6.00 5.09
C ALA A 425 6.44 -6.95 5.41
N ASP A 426 6.40 -8.20 4.93
CA ASP A 426 7.47 -9.17 5.14
C ASP A 426 8.66 -8.95 4.17
N SER A 427 8.40 -8.51 2.93
CA SER A 427 9.44 -8.36 1.90
C SER A 427 10.12 -6.99 1.89
N ILE A 428 9.42 -5.91 2.28
CA ILE A 428 9.85 -4.51 2.10
C ILE A 428 11.29 -4.22 2.56
N VAL A 429 11.74 -4.80 3.69
CA VAL A 429 13.10 -4.61 4.20
C VAL A 429 14.14 -5.33 3.33
N GLY A 430 13.80 -6.52 2.82
CA GLY A 430 14.63 -7.28 1.88
C GLY A 430 14.70 -6.59 0.51
N ASP A 431 13.57 -6.11 0.02
CA ASP A 431 13.47 -5.39 -1.26
C ASP A 431 14.26 -4.08 -1.24
N ILE A 432 14.15 -3.29 -0.17
CA ILE A 432 14.98 -2.08 0.01
C ILE A 432 16.48 -2.44 -0.01
N ARG A 433 16.90 -3.53 0.64
CA ARG A 433 18.33 -3.95 0.66
C ARG A 433 18.81 -4.52 -0.67
N ARG A 434 17.97 -5.25 -1.40
CA ARG A 434 18.32 -5.98 -2.61
C ARG A 434 18.17 -5.15 -3.88
N LEU A 435 17.28 -4.16 -3.88
CA LEU A 435 16.88 -3.37 -5.05
C LEU A 435 17.24 -1.89 -4.87
N VAL A 436 16.68 -1.24 -3.84
CA VAL A 436 16.78 0.22 -3.68
C VAL A 436 18.18 0.68 -3.27
N LEU A 437 18.81 0.06 -2.27
CA LEU A 437 20.15 0.46 -1.84
C LEU A 437 21.21 0.32 -2.97
N PRO A 438 21.31 -0.81 -3.71
CA PRO A 438 22.21 -0.91 -4.86
C PRO A 438 21.97 0.16 -5.92
N TYR A 439 20.70 0.48 -6.23
CA TYR A 439 20.34 1.55 -7.14
C TYR A 439 20.86 2.93 -6.64
N LEU A 440 20.62 3.27 -5.37
CA LEU A 440 21.08 4.53 -4.78
C LEU A 440 22.61 4.66 -4.73
N TYR A 441 23.34 3.57 -4.44
CA TYR A 441 24.81 3.57 -4.48
C TYR A 441 25.37 3.74 -5.91
N VAL A 442 24.68 3.24 -6.94
CA VAL A 442 25.05 3.52 -8.33
C VAL A 442 24.81 4.99 -8.69
N LEU A 443 23.72 5.61 -8.23
CA LEU A 443 23.50 7.05 -8.40
C LEU A 443 24.59 7.90 -7.72
N GLU A 444 24.99 7.53 -6.49
CA GLU A 444 26.08 8.20 -5.77
C GLU A 444 27.40 8.10 -6.54
N SER A 445 27.77 6.89 -6.99
CA SER A 445 28.96 6.66 -7.81
C SER A 445 28.90 7.35 -9.19
N ARG A 446 27.71 7.55 -9.77
CA ARG A 446 27.51 8.39 -10.98
C ARG A 446 27.79 9.86 -10.68
N ALA A 447 27.28 10.38 -9.57
CA ALA A 447 27.49 11.76 -9.14
C ALA A 447 28.98 12.05 -8.82
N GLU A 448 29.69 11.12 -8.18
CA GLU A 448 31.14 11.19 -7.97
C GLU A 448 31.91 11.25 -9.30
N ARG A 449 31.62 10.32 -10.24
CA ARG A 449 32.27 10.26 -11.56
C ARG A 449 31.99 11.49 -12.42
N ALA A 450 30.81 12.11 -12.27
CA ALA A 450 30.46 13.37 -12.91
C ALA A 450 31.15 14.60 -12.29
N GLY A 451 31.88 14.44 -11.16
CA GLY A 451 32.56 15.53 -10.45
C GLY A 451 31.64 16.35 -9.55
N ALA A 452 30.46 15.83 -9.19
CA ALA A 452 29.45 16.49 -8.37
C ALA A 452 28.95 15.57 -7.23
N PRO A 453 29.83 15.15 -6.29
CA PRO A 453 29.48 14.20 -5.24
C PRO A 453 28.41 14.74 -4.27
N ASP A 454 27.34 13.97 -4.06
CA ASP A 454 26.36 14.16 -2.97
C ASP A 454 26.45 12.99 -1.98
N PRO A 455 27.36 13.05 -0.97
CA PRO A 455 27.51 12.00 0.04
C PRO A 455 26.34 11.92 1.04
N GLY A 456 25.27 12.70 0.82
CA GLY A 456 24.00 12.57 1.52
C GLY A 456 22.90 11.91 0.69
N LEU A 457 23.15 11.54 -0.57
CA LEU A 457 22.15 11.07 -1.52
C LEU A 457 21.41 9.82 -1.02
N VAL A 458 22.16 8.78 -0.62
CA VAL A 458 21.60 7.48 -0.23
C VAL A 458 20.72 7.61 1.01
N ASP A 459 21.23 8.21 2.08
CA ASP A 459 20.48 8.47 3.31
C ASP A 459 19.25 9.35 3.03
N ARG A 460 19.40 10.44 2.28
CA ARG A 460 18.28 11.35 1.94
C ARG A 460 17.18 10.63 1.17
N MET A 461 17.52 9.84 0.16
CA MET A 461 16.55 9.11 -0.65
C MET A 461 15.89 7.97 0.12
N LEU A 462 16.64 7.24 0.97
CA LEU A 462 16.11 6.23 1.87
C LEU A 462 15.11 6.83 2.87
N HIS A 463 15.47 7.95 3.51
CA HIS A 463 14.58 8.69 4.41
C HIS A 463 13.33 9.22 3.69
N GLU A 464 13.49 9.82 2.49
CA GLU A 464 12.36 10.25 1.67
C GLU A 464 11.42 9.09 1.27
N THR A 465 11.96 7.87 1.10
CA THR A 465 11.18 6.66 0.78
C THR A 465 10.39 6.19 2.00
N ILE A 466 11.03 6.06 3.17
CA ILE A 466 10.37 5.65 4.43
C ILE A 466 9.25 6.64 4.82
N LEU A 467 9.42 7.93 4.51
CA LEU A 467 8.42 8.98 4.74
C LEU A 467 7.21 8.95 3.78
N GLU A 468 7.30 8.24 2.65
CA GLU A 468 6.17 8.05 1.72
C GLU A 468 5.48 6.68 1.86
N LEU A 469 6.10 5.71 2.55
CA LEU A 469 5.50 4.40 2.79
C LEU A 469 4.24 4.51 3.70
N PRO A 470 3.17 3.74 3.43
CA PRO A 470 2.05 3.62 4.35
C PRO A 470 2.52 2.93 5.65
N LEU A 471 1.95 3.31 6.81
CA LEU A 471 2.44 2.88 8.13
C LEU A 471 2.66 1.36 8.30
N HIS A 472 1.88 0.52 7.62
CA HIS A 472 2.01 -0.94 7.70
C HIS A 472 3.24 -1.51 6.94
N LEU A 473 3.76 -0.79 5.94
CA LEU A 473 5.03 -1.09 5.27
C LEU A 473 6.20 -0.34 5.93
N ALA A 474 5.93 0.82 6.55
CA ALA A 474 6.94 1.57 7.30
C ALA A 474 7.35 0.88 8.62
N LEU A 475 6.43 0.21 9.33
CA LEU A 475 6.71 -0.51 10.57
C LEU A 475 7.90 -1.50 10.44
N PRO A 476 7.93 -2.43 9.48
CA PRO A 476 9.09 -3.30 9.24
C PRO A 476 10.43 -2.54 9.07
N CYS A 477 10.42 -1.36 8.44
CA CYS A 477 11.63 -0.52 8.31
C CYS A 477 12.11 0.03 9.66
N PHE A 478 11.19 0.36 10.58
CA PHE A 478 11.52 0.73 11.96
C PHE A 478 11.97 -0.49 12.77
N GLU A 479 11.35 -1.66 12.60
CA GLU A 479 11.79 -2.90 13.25
C GLU A 479 13.22 -3.28 12.85
N ALA A 480 13.51 -3.19 11.55
CA ALA A 480 14.85 -3.37 10.98
C ALA A 480 15.82 -2.22 11.30
N SER A 481 15.42 -1.23 12.11
CA SER A 481 16.27 -0.14 12.61
C SER A 481 16.33 -0.08 14.14
N LYS A 482 15.76 -1.07 14.85
CA LYS A 482 15.75 -1.15 16.33
C LYS A 482 17.15 -1.03 16.92
N ALA A 483 17.27 -0.25 18.01
CA ALA A 483 18.53 -0.01 18.69
C ALA A 483 19.20 -1.28 19.28
N THR A 484 18.44 -2.37 19.43
CA THR A 484 18.93 -3.69 19.86
C THR A 484 19.67 -4.48 18.77
N LEU A 485 19.57 -4.08 17.49
CA LEU A 485 20.23 -4.75 16.36
C LEU A 485 21.67 -4.29 16.15
N ARG A 486 22.51 -5.17 15.60
CA ARG A 486 23.89 -4.87 15.21
C ARG A 486 23.91 -3.81 14.09
N ALA A 487 24.91 -2.93 14.09
CA ALA A 487 24.95 -1.76 13.19
C ALA A 487 24.96 -2.08 11.68
N SER A 488 25.46 -3.25 11.25
CA SER A 488 25.34 -3.71 9.85
C SER A 488 23.96 -4.31 9.51
N GLN A 489 23.23 -4.79 10.52
CA GLN A 489 21.87 -5.32 10.35
C GLN A 489 20.78 -4.23 10.39
N ARG A 490 21.12 -3.00 10.76
CA ARG A 490 20.19 -1.86 10.81
C ARG A 490 20.00 -1.21 9.44
N LEU A 491 18.77 -0.90 9.09
CA LEU A 491 18.44 -0.13 7.87
C LEU A 491 18.80 1.35 8.05
N VAL A 492 18.31 2.00 9.12
CA VAL A 492 18.76 3.35 9.54
C VAL A 492 19.70 3.21 10.74
N LYS A 493 20.90 3.79 10.64
CA LYS A 493 21.99 3.55 11.62
C LYS A 493 21.97 4.49 12.83
N ASP A 494 21.55 5.75 12.66
CA ASP A 494 21.44 6.73 13.75
C ASP A 494 20.10 6.62 14.50
N ASP A 495 20.19 6.31 15.80
CA ASP A 495 19.08 6.23 16.74
C ASP A 495 18.25 7.54 16.78
N GLN A 496 18.87 8.72 16.62
CA GLN A 496 18.12 9.98 16.57
C GLN A 496 17.37 10.16 15.25
N MET A 497 17.92 9.70 14.14
CA MET A 497 17.26 9.73 12.84
C MET A 497 16.03 8.83 12.81
N VAL A 498 16.12 7.62 13.40
CA VAL A 498 14.97 6.72 13.60
C VAL A 498 13.83 7.43 14.33
N ALA A 499 14.13 8.13 15.43
CA ALA A 499 13.14 8.91 16.18
C ALA A 499 12.53 10.07 15.37
N ARG A 500 13.34 10.81 14.60
CA ARG A 500 12.86 11.89 13.71
C ARG A 500 11.93 11.39 12.61
N LEU A 501 12.27 10.25 11.98
CA LEU A 501 11.45 9.58 10.98
C LEU A 501 10.13 9.10 11.57
N ALA A 502 10.15 8.46 12.75
CA ALA A 502 8.94 7.98 13.41
C ALA A 502 7.99 9.13 13.78
N LEU A 503 8.51 10.21 14.39
CA LEU A 503 7.72 11.41 14.69
C LEU A 503 7.08 12.01 13.42
N ALA A 504 7.83 12.07 12.32
CA ALA A 504 7.34 12.56 11.03
C ALA A 504 6.24 11.66 10.42
N CYS A 505 6.45 10.34 10.37
CA CYS A 505 5.47 9.38 9.86
C CYS A 505 4.20 9.34 10.70
N LEU A 506 4.32 9.32 12.03
CA LEU A 506 3.20 9.15 12.95
C LEU A 506 2.30 10.39 13.02
N TYR A 507 2.87 11.60 13.15
CA TYR A 507 2.08 12.84 13.13
C TYR A 507 1.62 13.25 11.72
N GLY A 508 2.36 12.85 10.68
CA GLY A 508 1.97 13.05 9.28
C GLY A 508 0.84 12.12 8.80
N SER A 509 0.70 10.93 9.40
CA SER A 509 -0.30 9.93 8.99
C SER A 509 -1.75 10.43 9.10
N ASP A 510 -2.55 10.16 8.07
CA ASP A 510 -3.98 10.41 8.06
C ASP A 510 -4.81 9.36 8.81
N GLN A 511 -4.20 8.25 9.21
CA GLN A 511 -4.91 7.11 9.79
C GLN A 511 -5.45 7.42 11.21
N ARG A 512 -6.59 6.80 11.55
CA ARG A 512 -7.37 7.10 12.77
C ARG A 512 -7.68 5.89 13.65
N ASP A 513 -7.39 4.69 13.14
CA ASP A 513 -7.78 3.40 13.72
C ASP A 513 -6.59 2.45 13.91
N SER A 514 -5.46 2.69 13.23
CA SER A 514 -4.26 1.83 13.17
C SER A 514 -3.34 1.94 14.40
N TRP A 515 -3.92 2.11 15.60
CA TRP A 515 -3.17 2.43 16.81
C TRP A 515 -2.12 1.38 17.16
N SER A 516 -2.42 0.08 17.01
CA SER A 516 -1.44 -0.99 17.20
C SER A 516 -0.20 -0.87 16.31
N THR A 517 -0.34 -0.41 15.06
CA THR A 517 0.80 -0.14 14.18
C THR A 517 1.59 1.09 14.63
N MET A 518 0.90 2.12 15.13
CA MET A 518 1.56 3.33 15.65
C MET A 518 2.35 3.05 16.94
N SER A 519 1.75 2.30 17.87
CA SER A 519 2.37 1.86 19.11
C SER A 519 3.53 0.88 18.84
N ALA A 520 3.40 -0.04 17.88
CA ALA A 520 4.51 -0.91 17.46
C ALA A 520 5.68 -0.12 16.82
N ILE A 521 5.42 0.96 16.07
CA ILE A 521 6.48 1.87 15.58
C ILE A 521 7.17 2.57 16.76
N PHE A 522 6.42 2.97 17.78
CA PHE A 522 6.97 3.57 19.01
C PHE A 522 7.82 2.57 19.81
N GLU A 523 7.41 1.30 19.92
CA GLU A 523 8.19 0.21 20.53
C GLU A 523 9.50 -0.10 19.79
N CYS A 524 9.70 0.40 18.56
CA CYS A 524 10.97 0.29 17.84
C CYS A 524 12.02 1.32 18.28
N LEU A 525 11.62 2.35 19.02
CA LEU A 525 12.45 3.52 19.28
C LEU A 525 13.47 3.31 20.40
N PRO A 526 14.62 4.03 20.35
CA PRO A 526 15.60 3.99 21.41
C PRO A 526 15.06 4.59 22.71
N VAL A 527 15.20 3.87 23.82
CA VAL A 527 14.96 4.42 25.16
C VAL A 527 16.16 5.30 25.57
N TRP A 528 15.89 6.51 26.04
CA TRP A 528 16.91 7.49 26.44
C TRP A 528 16.78 7.86 27.91
N ASP A 529 17.71 7.38 28.76
CA ASP A 529 17.77 7.72 30.19
C ASP A 529 18.25 9.17 30.41
N VAL A 530 17.36 10.16 30.26
CA VAL A 530 17.65 11.58 30.54
C VAL A 530 17.55 11.90 32.05
N SER A 531 18.11 11.04 32.89
CA SER A 531 18.04 11.17 34.36
C SER A 531 19.07 12.17 34.89
N GLY A 532 18.72 13.47 34.95
CA GLY A 532 19.66 14.47 35.48
C GLY A 532 19.17 15.90 35.75
N SER A 533 17.95 16.27 35.38
CA SER A 533 17.42 17.65 35.48
C SER A 533 16.39 17.84 36.61
N ASP A 534 16.07 19.11 36.89
CA ASP A 534 15.03 19.51 37.85
C ASP A 534 13.64 19.27 37.21
N PRO A 535 12.75 18.47 37.83
CA PRO A 535 11.46 18.12 37.21
C PRO A 535 10.56 19.31 36.87
N GLU A 536 10.70 20.46 37.55
CA GLU A 536 9.93 21.66 37.17
C GLU A 536 10.51 22.35 35.93
N SER A 537 11.84 22.36 35.80
CA SER A 537 12.52 22.80 34.57
C SER A 537 12.21 21.87 33.39
N ASP A 538 12.01 20.58 33.66
CA ASP A 538 11.62 19.61 32.63
C ASP A 538 10.18 19.80 32.17
N ARG A 539 9.24 20.13 33.06
CA ARG A 539 7.87 20.54 32.69
C ARG A 539 7.83 21.78 31.81
N GLU A 540 8.63 22.80 32.12
CA GLU A 540 8.69 24.02 31.29
C GLU A 540 9.29 23.71 29.90
N ALA A 541 10.31 22.85 29.84
CA ALA A 541 10.92 22.42 28.58
C ALA A 541 10.01 21.50 27.74
N THR A 542 9.27 20.56 28.35
CA THR A 542 8.29 19.71 27.63
C THR A 542 7.13 20.56 27.11
N ALA A 543 6.59 21.48 27.92
CA ALA A 543 5.55 22.40 27.49
C ALA A 543 6.01 23.32 26.34
N THR A 544 7.26 23.79 26.36
CA THR A 544 7.82 24.62 25.29
C THR A 544 8.03 23.84 23.99
N THR A 545 8.48 22.58 24.08
CA THR A 545 8.59 21.71 22.89
C THR A 545 7.23 21.34 22.33
N LEU A 546 6.24 21.05 23.18
CA LEU A 546 4.85 20.84 22.81
C LEU A 546 4.27 22.05 22.05
N ASP A 547 4.45 23.26 22.56
CA ASP A 547 4.02 24.51 21.89
C ASP A 547 4.71 24.71 20.53
N SER A 548 6.01 24.41 20.44
CA SER A 548 6.78 24.56 19.20
C SER A 548 6.28 23.61 18.10
N ILE A 549 5.99 22.35 18.46
CA ILE A 549 5.44 21.37 17.51
C ILE A 549 3.98 21.73 17.16
N ALA A 550 3.14 22.04 18.15
CA ALA A 550 1.74 22.35 17.95
C ALA A 550 1.52 23.64 17.14
N SER A 551 2.36 24.67 17.32
CA SER A 551 2.30 25.91 16.53
C SER A 551 2.78 25.74 15.09
N PHE A 552 3.66 24.78 14.80
CA PHE A 552 4.01 24.39 13.43
C PHE A 552 2.87 23.60 12.77
N ILE A 553 2.23 22.68 13.49
CA ILE A 553 1.20 21.77 12.97
C ILE A 553 -0.20 22.41 12.88
N ARG A 554 -0.46 23.51 13.57
CA ARG A 554 -1.69 24.32 13.41
C ARG A 554 -1.59 25.15 12.10
N PRO A 555 -2.44 24.92 11.09
CA PRO A 555 -2.32 25.59 9.79
C PRO A 555 -2.51 27.11 9.94
N THR A 556 -1.48 27.87 9.60
CA THR A 556 -1.45 29.34 9.71
C THR A 556 -2.31 30.06 8.68
N VAL A 557 -2.81 29.36 7.67
CA VAL A 557 -3.74 29.85 6.65
C VAL A 557 -4.83 28.80 6.41
N SER A 558 -6.09 29.21 6.38
CA SER A 558 -7.27 28.32 6.31
C SER A 558 -7.39 27.42 5.08
N ASN A 559 -6.49 27.57 4.09
CA ASN A 559 -6.43 26.78 2.86
C ASN A 559 -5.13 25.93 2.76
N ALA A 560 -4.27 25.94 3.77
CA ALA A 560 -3.14 25.01 3.84
C ALA A 560 -3.68 23.60 4.18
N GLY A 561 -3.23 22.59 3.43
CA GLY A 561 -3.51 21.19 3.75
C GLY A 561 -2.78 20.73 5.01
N PRO A 562 -3.03 19.50 5.49
CA PRO A 562 -2.19 18.91 6.53
C PRO A 562 -0.74 18.81 6.04
N HIS A 563 0.22 19.14 6.91
CA HIS A 563 1.65 19.03 6.61
C HIS A 563 2.03 17.59 6.27
N SER A 564 2.76 17.41 5.17
CA SER A 564 3.27 16.10 4.77
C SER A 564 4.30 15.56 5.77
N PRO A 565 4.51 14.22 5.84
CA PRO A 565 5.61 13.64 6.62
C PRO A 565 6.97 14.27 6.30
N LYS A 566 7.22 14.68 5.05
CA LYS A 566 8.46 15.35 4.63
C LYS A 566 8.63 16.74 5.25
N GLU A 567 7.57 17.55 5.31
CA GLU A 567 7.61 18.85 6.00
C GLU A 567 7.86 18.70 7.50
N LEU A 568 7.21 17.71 8.13
CA LEU A 568 7.42 17.38 9.53
C LEU A 568 8.85 16.89 9.79
N PHE A 569 9.40 16.06 8.92
CA PHE A 569 10.79 15.60 9.00
C PHE A 569 11.79 16.75 8.88
N ILE A 570 11.55 17.73 7.99
CA ILE A 570 12.36 18.95 7.89
C ILE A 570 12.31 19.77 9.19
N PHE A 571 11.15 19.83 9.86
CA PHE A 571 10.99 20.47 11.17
C PHE A 571 11.69 19.69 12.32
N PHE A 572 11.61 18.36 12.33
CA PHE A 572 12.26 17.53 13.36
C PHE A 572 13.79 17.39 13.18
N SER A 573 14.29 17.55 11.95
CA SER A 573 15.73 17.49 11.60
C SER A 573 16.65 18.36 12.48
N PRO A 574 16.43 19.69 12.63
CA PRO A 574 17.28 20.56 13.44
C PRO A 574 17.10 20.41 14.97
N LEU A 575 16.18 19.57 15.46
CA LEU A 575 15.93 19.47 16.90
C LEU A 575 17.11 18.80 17.63
N PRO A 576 17.57 19.39 18.75
CA PRO A 576 18.59 18.77 19.58
C PRO A 576 18.02 17.55 20.32
N PHE A 577 18.89 16.59 20.65
CA PHE A 577 18.57 15.38 21.41
C PHE A 577 17.63 15.61 22.60
N ALA A 578 17.88 16.64 23.40
CA ALA A 578 17.08 16.97 24.58
C ALA A 578 15.62 17.39 24.24
N SER A 579 15.38 18.01 23.08
CA SER A 579 14.02 18.31 22.59
C SER A 579 13.39 17.09 21.90
N LEU A 580 14.22 16.26 21.26
CA LEU A 580 13.78 15.03 20.60
C LEU A 580 13.26 13.99 21.61
N SER A 581 13.95 13.80 22.74
CA SER A 581 13.49 12.95 23.84
C SER A 581 12.12 13.40 24.36
N ARG A 582 11.98 14.69 24.65
CA ARG A 582 10.71 15.28 25.11
C ARG A 582 9.58 15.12 24.08
N ALA A 583 9.88 15.07 22.78
CA ALA A 583 8.91 14.77 21.74
C ALA A 583 8.49 13.29 21.71
N LEU A 584 9.32 12.36 22.18
CA LEU A 584 8.96 10.95 22.39
C LEU A 584 8.09 10.77 23.65
N ASP A 585 8.42 11.46 24.75
CA ASP A 585 7.61 11.48 25.98
C ASP A 585 6.18 12.00 25.69
N ILE A 586 6.08 13.04 24.85
CA ILE A 586 4.81 13.59 24.34
C ILE A 586 4.10 12.60 23.40
N LEU A 587 4.83 11.83 22.60
CA LEU A 587 4.27 10.85 21.67
C LEU A 587 3.61 9.67 22.42
N ASP A 588 4.25 9.13 23.46
CA ASP A 588 3.69 8.05 24.30
C ASP A 588 2.32 8.42 24.88
N VAL A 589 2.26 9.59 25.55
CA VAL A 589 1.02 10.14 26.13
C VAL A 589 -0.07 10.38 25.06
N HIS A 590 0.30 10.73 23.83
CA HIS A 590 -0.64 10.86 22.71
C HIS A 590 -1.10 9.52 22.13
N LEU A 591 -0.24 8.50 22.09
CA LEU A 591 -0.61 7.15 21.64
C LEU A 591 -1.59 6.50 22.63
N GLU A 592 -1.29 6.52 23.93
CA GLU A 592 -2.23 6.05 24.96
C GLU A 592 -3.55 6.84 24.90
N SER A 593 -3.46 8.18 24.81
CA SER A 593 -4.66 9.01 24.70
C SER A 593 -5.51 8.64 23.49
N GLY A 594 -4.88 8.37 22.34
CA GLY A 594 -5.53 7.94 21.12
C GLY A 594 -6.17 6.55 21.20
N GLU A 595 -5.48 5.57 21.80
CA GLU A 595 -6.03 4.23 22.06
C GLU A 595 -7.25 4.27 22.99
N ILE A 596 -7.19 5.08 24.06
CA ILE A 596 -8.33 5.31 24.95
C ILE A 596 -9.49 5.95 24.17
N LEU A 597 -9.25 6.99 23.37
CA LEU A 597 -10.30 7.64 22.58
C LEU A 597 -10.92 6.67 21.55
N ALA A 598 -10.11 5.85 20.87
CA ALA A 598 -10.57 4.83 19.94
C ALA A 598 -11.45 3.76 20.60
N ARG A 599 -11.11 3.33 21.83
CA ARG A 599 -11.91 2.39 22.66
C ARG A 599 -13.36 2.85 22.86
N TRP A 600 -13.60 4.16 22.86
CA TRP A 600 -14.93 4.78 23.03
C TRP A 600 -15.56 5.28 21.71
N ASP A 601 -15.10 4.77 20.54
CA ASP A 601 -15.44 5.22 19.17
C ASP A 601 -15.27 6.74 18.95
N VAL A 602 -14.26 7.32 19.60
CA VAL A 602 -13.81 8.69 19.39
C VAL A 602 -12.55 8.64 18.54
N ARG A 603 -12.72 8.31 17.26
CA ARG A 603 -11.63 8.30 16.27
C ARG A 603 -11.09 9.72 16.05
N VAL A 604 -9.77 9.87 16.13
CA VAL A 604 -9.00 11.13 16.05
C VAL A 604 -7.71 10.85 15.26
N GLN A 605 -7.09 11.86 14.64
CA GLN A 605 -5.75 11.74 14.03
C GLN A 605 -4.69 12.17 15.06
N LEU A 606 -3.54 11.50 15.13
CA LEU A 606 -2.54 11.72 16.19
C LEU A 606 -2.13 13.21 16.33
N ARG A 607 -1.91 13.91 15.20
CA ARG A 607 -1.63 15.36 15.17
C ARG A 607 -2.75 16.25 15.69
N THR A 608 -4.00 15.80 15.70
CA THR A 608 -5.11 16.57 16.28
C THR A 608 -4.96 16.67 17.79
N LEU A 609 -4.32 15.71 18.46
CA LEU A 609 -4.02 15.79 19.89
C LEU A 609 -3.03 16.93 20.19
N LEU A 610 -1.98 17.09 19.36
CA LEU A 610 -1.09 18.25 19.37
C LEU A 610 -1.84 19.56 19.09
N GLN A 611 -2.72 19.57 18.09
CA GLN A 611 -3.51 20.76 17.75
C GLN A 611 -4.46 21.16 18.90
N SER A 612 -5.09 20.21 19.59
CA SER A 612 -6.03 20.46 20.69
C SER A 612 -5.37 20.63 22.06
N ALA A 613 -4.05 20.39 22.21
CA ALA A 613 -3.36 20.31 23.51
C ALA A 613 -3.56 21.52 24.44
N LYS A 614 -3.79 22.71 23.87
CA LYS A 614 -4.11 23.95 24.61
C LYS A 614 -5.45 24.59 24.21
N ASP A 615 -6.32 23.89 23.47
CA ASP A 615 -7.66 24.37 23.16
C ASP A 615 -8.71 23.74 24.09
N HIS A 616 -9.19 24.54 25.05
CA HIS A 616 -10.20 24.12 26.02
C HIS A 616 -11.52 23.73 25.34
N ALA A 617 -11.93 24.43 24.28
CA ALA A 617 -13.18 24.15 23.58
C ALA A 617 -13.12 22.83 22.80
N GLU A 618 -12.00 22.53 22.12
CA GLU A 618 -11.81 21.23 21.48
C GLU A 618 -11.78 20.09 22.51
N GLN A 619 -11.14 20.27 23.66
CA GLN A 619 -11.10 19.25 24.72
C GLN A 619 -12.49 19.03 25.36
N VAL A 620 -13.29 20.08 25.58
CA VAL A 620 -14.70 19.93 25.99
C VAL A 620 -15.48 19.14 24.94
N MET A 621 -15.39 19.51 23.66
CA MET A 621 -16.09 18.78 22.58
C MET A 621 -15.67 17.31 22.49
N LEU A 622 -14.39 17.00 22.74
CA LEU A 622 -13.85 15.64 22.76
C LEU A 622 -14.41 14.82 23.93
N ALA A 623 -14.40 15.38 25.15
CA ALA A 623 -14.97 14.75 26.34
C ALA A 623 -16.50 14.52 26.20
N GLU A 624 -17.24 15.52 25.70
CA GLU A 624 -18.65 15.35 25.36
C GLU A 624 -18.88 14.29 24.28
N LYS A 625 -17.96 14.13 23.31
CA LYS A 625 -18.07 13.12 22.24
C LYS A 625 -17.92 11.71 22.80
N MET A 626 -16.98 11.48 23.74
CA MET A 626 -16.88 10.20 24.47
C MET A 626 -18.18 9.91 25.25
N GLY A 627 -18.65 10.89 26.03
CA GLY A 627 -19.87 10.76 26.82
C GLY A 627 -21.12 10.48 25.96
N ARG A 628 -21.30 11.20 24.84
CA ARG A 628 -22.40 10.99 23.88
C ARG A 628 -22.34 9.63 23.19
N ARG A 629 -21.14 9.13 22.84
CA ARG A 629 -20.95 7.78 22.29
C ARG A 629 -21.38 6.70 23.28
N GLN A 630 -20.91 6.77 24.54
CA GLN A 630 -21.31 5.81 25.57
C GLN A 630 -22.81 5.92 25.94
N ALA A 631 -23.38 7.14 25.95
CA ALA A 631 -24.82 7.34 26.12
C ALA A 631 -25.65 6.66 25.01
N SER A 632 -25.19 6.72 23.76
CA SER A 632 -25.85 6.10 22.61
C SER A 632 -25.63 4.59 22.51
N SER A 633 -24.49 4.07 22.97
CA SER A 633 -24.23 2.63 23.03
C SER A 633 -25.10 1.91 24.06
N GLY A 634 -25.55 2.62 25.10
CA GLY A 634 -26.06 2.02 26.32
C GLY A 634 -24.95 1.34 27.14
N GLY A 635 -25.17 1.17 28.45
CA GLY A 635 -24.21 0.44 29.27
C GLY A 635 -24.56 0.35 30.74
N ASP A 636 -24.10 -0.75 31.33
CA ASP A 636 -24.14 -0.99 32.78
C ASP A 636 -23.26 0.00 33.55
N ASP A 637 -23.50 0.03 34.86
CA ASP A 637 -22.75 0.81 35.84
C ASP A 637 -21.22 0.63 35.72
N ARG A 638 -20.74 -0.56 35.37
CA ARG A 638 -19.32 -0.85 35.14
C ARG A 638 -18.73 -0.11 33.94
N ARG A 639 -19.46 0.01 32.82
CA ARG A 639 -18.95 0.75 31.63
C ARG A 639 -18.87 2.25 31.92
N TRP A 640 -19.82 2.80 32.66
CA TRP A 640 -19.79 4.20 33.06
C TRP A 640 -18.65 4.51 34.05
N VAL A 641 -18.34 3.62 34.99
CA VAL A 641 -17.16 3.77 35.85
C VAL A 641 -15.86 3.66 35.04
N ALA A 642 -15.75 2.69 34.12
CA ALA A 642 -14.58 2.57 33.24
C ALA A 642 -14.39 3.80 32.32
N LEU A 643 -15.47 4.42 31.83
CA LEU A 643 -15.39 5.68 31.10
C LEU A 643 -14.86 6.81 31.97
N TRP A 644 -15.30 6.91 33.23
CA TRP A 644 -14.78 7.91 34.17
C TRP A 644 -13.28 7.69 34.45
N GLU A 645 -12.87 6.45 34.70
CA GLU A 645 -11.45 6.09 34.90
C GLU A 645 -10.59 6.45 33.68
N ASP A 646 -11.03 6.13 32.47
CA ASP A 646 -10.32 6.45 31.22
C ASP A 646 -10.32 7.97 30.93
N MET A 647 -11.43 8.69 31.16
CA MET A 647 -11.46 10.16 31.06
C MET A 647 -10.52 10.82 32.08
N LEU A 648 -10.37 10.23 33.27
CA LEU A 648 -9.47 10.72 34.32
C LEU A 648 -7.99 10.48 33.97
N LYS A 649 -7.65 9.39 33.27
CA LYS A 649 -6.31 9.20 32.66
C LYS A 649 -6.04 10.25 31.60
N LEU A 650 -6.97 10.45 30.65
CA LEU A 650 -6.85 11.49 29.61
C LEU A 650 -6.66 12.89 30.19
N GLN A 651 -7.15 13.17 31.39
CA GLN A 651 -6.90 14.44 32.08
C GLN A 651 -5.50 14.51 32.72
N ARG A 652 -5.04 13.41 33.33
CA ARG A 652 -3.86 13.39 34.20
C ARG A 652 -2.55 13.09 33.45
N GLY A 653 -2.60 12.23 32.42
CA GLY A 653 -1.42 11.56 31.86
C GLY A 653 -0.90 10.43 32.76
N ASN A 654 -0.06 9.56 32.21
CA ASN A 654 0.57 8.45 32.97
C ASN A 654 1.77 8.89 33.81
N ASP A 655 2.42 10.02 33.50
CA ASP A 655 3.47 10.61 34.34
C ASP A 655 3.17 12.09 34.67
N SER A 656 3.62 12.50 35.85
CA SER A 656 3.42 13.81 36.47
C SER A 656 4.05 15.00 35.73
N LEU A 657 4.74 14.75 34.62
CA LEU A 657 5.38 15.76 33.77
C LEU A 657 4.48 16.24 32.62
N LEU A 658 3.55 15.40 32.14
CA LEU A 658 2.74 15.65 30.95
C LEU A 658 1.28 15.24 31.17
N ARG A 659 0.34 16.14 30.85
CA ARG A 659 -1.10 15.83 30.86
C ARG A 659 -1.53 15.23 29.53
N GLY A 660 -2.49 14.31 29.56
CA GLY A 660 -3.09 13.71 28.37
C GLY A 660 -4.01 14.66 27.60
N ALA A 661 -4.72 14.10 26.61
CA ALA A 661 -5.55 14.86 25.65
C ALA A 661 -6.69 15.71 26.25
N LEU A 662 -7.04 15.57 27.53
CA LEU A 662 -8.03 16.39 28.24
C LEU A 662 -7.40 17.28 29.34
N GLY A 663 -6.08 17.51 29.25
CA GLY A 663 -5.26 18.14 30.27
C GLY A 663 -5.59 19.59 30.65
N THR A 664 -6.35 20.33 29.83
CA THR A 664 -6.79 21.70 30.19
C THR A 664 -8.01 21.72 31.11
N LEU A 665 -8.81 20.66 31.11
CA LEU A 665 -10.07 20.59 31.87
C LEU A 665 -9.80 20.43 33.37
N THR A 666 -10.56 21.12 34.22
CA THR A 666 -10.55 20.83 35.66
C THR A 666 -11.31 19.53 35.96
N PRO A 667 -11.03 18.81 37.06
CA PRO A 667 -11.74 17.56 37.35
C PRO A 667 -13.23 17.80 37.64
N GLU A 668 -13.60 18.99 38.10
CA GLU A 668 -14.98 19.42 38.28
C GLU A 668 -15.71 19.65 36.95
N GLU A 669 -15.06 20.27 35.96
CA GLU A 669 -15.60 20.40 34.59
C GLU A 669 -15.78 19.04 33.93
N LEU A 670 -14.75 18.18 34.02
CA LEU A 670 -14.77 16.83 33.48
C LEU A 670 -15.92 16.00 34.10
N MET A 671 -16.12 16.10 35.42
CA MET A 671 -17.22 15.47 36.14
C MET A 671 -18.59 16.03 35.72
N LYS A 672 -18.72 17.34 35.49
CA LYS A 672 -19.98 17.94 34.96
C LYS A 672 -20.32 17.40 33.56
N ILE A 673 -19.33 17.30 32.65
CA ILE A 673 -19.50 16.74 31.29
C ILE A 673 -19.88 15.26 31.36
N PHE A 674 -19.22 14.49 32.23
CA PHE A 674 -19.52 13.07 32.47
C PHE A 674 -20.94 12.87 33.03
N LEU A 675 -21.33 13.60 34.08
CA LEU A 675 -22.66 13.51 34.69
C LEU A 675 -23.76 13.95 33.73
N GLY A 676 -23.56 15.02 32.96
CA GLY A 676 -24.50 15.44 31.91
C GLY A 676 -24.70 14.36 30.86
N SER A 677 -23.60 13.75 30.38
CA SER A 677 -23.65 12.63 29.42
C SER A 677 -24.34 11.38 29.98
N LEU A 678 -24.08 11.06 31.25
CA LEU A 678 -24.71 9.95 31.98
C LEU A 678 -26.22 10.15 32.14
N LEU A 679 -26.68 11.36 32.45
CA LEU A 679 -28.11 11.69 32.57
C LEU A 679 -28.80 11.76 31.20
N LEU A 680 -28.14 12.30 30.18
CA LEU A 680 -28.64 12.33 28.79
C LEU A 680 -28.83 10.93 28.18
N SER A 681 -28.26 9.88 28.77
CA SER A 681 -28.54 8.48 28.41
C SER A 681 -29.93 7.99 28.80
N GLY A 682 -30.69 8.75 29.60
CA GLY A 682 -32.03 8.39 30.11
C GLY A 682 -32.05 7.27 31.16
N ASN A 683 -30.91 6.62 31.44
CA ASN A 683 -30.83 5.47 32.33
C ASN A 683 -30.65 5.87 33.80
N PHE A 684 -31.62 6.61 34.36
CA PHE A 684 -31.53 7.22 35.70
C PHE A 684 -31.27 6.24 36.86
N HIS A 685 -31.65 4.96 36.71
CA HIS A 685 -31.32 3.90 37.68
C HIS A 685 -29.83 3.54 37.68
N VAL A 686 -29.19 3.56 36.52
CA VAL A 686 -27.73 3.40 36.40
C VAL A 686 -27.03 4.66 36.91
N ALA A 687 -27.53 5.85 36.54
CA ALA A 687 -26.99 7.12 37.02
C ALA A 687 -26.92 7.18 38.55
N LYS A 688 -28.02 6.85 39.25
CA LYS A 688 -28.04 6.79 40.74
C LYS A 688 -26.98 5.84 41.32
N LYS A 689 -26.78 4.67 40.72
CA LYS A 689 -25.75 3.69 41.16
C LYS A 689 -24.32 4.19 40.92
N VAL A 690 -24.06 4.82 39.78
CA VAL A 690 -22.75 5.38 39.43
C VAL A 690 -22.42 6.55 40.36
N ILE A 691 -23.35 7.50 40.53
CA ILE A 691 -23.22 8.63 41.46
C ILE A 691 -22.92 8.14 42.89
N GLN A 692 -23.62 7.12 43.38
CA GLN A 692 -23.36 6.51 44.70
C GLN A 692 -21.97 5.86 44.83
N ARG A 693 -21.35 5.41 43.73
CA ARG A 693 -19.96 4.89 43.73
C ARG A 693 -18.89 5.96 43.65
N LEU A 694 -19.17 7.08 42.96
CA LEU A 694 -18.23 8.19 42.78
C LEU A 694 -18.32 9.22 43.93
N GLN A 695 -19.42 9.25 44.69
CA GLN A 695 -19.62 10.14 45.83
C GLN A 695 -18.49 10.09 46.91
N PRO A 696 -17.86 8.94 47.23
CA PRO A 696 -16.74 8.88 48.17
C PRO A 696 -15.46 9.59 47.69
N GLU A 697 -15.32 9.82 46.38
CA GLU A 697 -14.10 10.37 45.76
C GLU A 697 -14.03 11.91 45.84
N GLY A 698 -15.15 12.57 46.16
CA GLY A 698 -15.21 14.03 46.38
C GLY A 698 -15.20 14.90 45.12
N TYR A 699 -15.18 14.33 43.92
CA TYR A 699 -15.08 15.07 42.64
C TYR A 699 -16.30 15.93 42.25
N PHE A 700 -17.39 15.94 43.03
CA PHE A 700 -18.55 16.81 42.81
C PHE A 700 -19.21 17.26 44.11
N THR A 701 -19.74 18.49 44.10
CA THR A 701 -20.60 19.00 45.19
C THR A 701 -22.07 18.63 44.92
N PRO A 702 -22.94 18.58 45.96
CA PRO A 702 -24.37 18.38 45.77
C PRO A 702 -25.02 19.47 44.90
N GLN A 703 -24.49 20.70 44.94
CA GLN A 703 -24.94 21.83 44.12
C GLN A 703 -24.60 21.61 42.64
N ALA A 704 -23.37 21.20 42.32
CA ALA A 704 -22.98 20.90 40.93
C ALA A 704 -23.78 19.73 40.33
N LEU A 705 -24.21 18.75 41.16
CA LEU A 705 -25.13 17.71 40.73
C LEU A 705 -26.55 18.25 40.48
N GLU A 706 -27.05 19.14 41.33
CA GLU A 706 -28.34 19.81 41.13
C GLU A 706 -28.36 20.65 39.84
N ASP A 707 -27.34 21.48 39.61
CA ASP A 707 -27.20 22.30 38.40
C ASP A 707 -27.25 21.44 37.12
N VAL A 708 -26.50 20.34 37.09
CA VAL A 708 -26.44 19.41 35.94
C VAL A 708 -27.75 18.63 35.76
N VAL A 709 -28.43 18.24 36.85
CA VAL A 709 -29.75 17.59 36.79
C VAL A 709 -30.83 18.53 36.29
N LEU A 710 -30.83 19.81 36.70
CA LEU A 710 -31.74 20.83 36.22
C LEU A 710 -31.51 21.14 34.73
N ALA A 711 -30.26 21.39 34.33
CA ALA A 711 -29.90 21.65 32.93
C ALA A 711 -30.25 20.45 32.01
N THR A 712 -30.05 19.22 32.50
CA THR A 712 -30.43 18.02 31.72
C THR A 712 -31.94 17.83 31.65
N SER A 713 -32.68 18.13 32.72
CA SER A 713 -34.15 18.14 32.71
C SER A 713 -34.70 19.15 31.70
N GLU A 714 -34.14 20.37 31.66
CA GLU A 714 -34.49 21.39 30.68
C GLU A 714 -34.14 20.95 29.24
N ALA A 715 -32.99 20.30 29.04
CA ALA A 715 -32.59 19.78 27.72
C ALA A 715 -33.52 18.64 27.21
N PHE A 716 -34.09 17.83 28.09
CA PHE A 716 -35.17 16.88 27.74
C PHE A 716 -36.50 17.60 27.50
N TYR A 717 -36.87 18.54 28.37
CA TYR A 717 -38.11 19.32 28.25
C TYR A 717 -38.20 20.09 26.93
N MET A 718 -37.11 20.76 26.52
CA MET A 718 -37.05 21.53 25.26
C MET A 718 -37.06 20.64 24.00
N ARG A 719 -36.73 19.35 24.13
CA ARG A 719 -36.78 18.35 23.05
C ARG A 719 -38.16 17.71 22.90
N ALA A 720 -38.93 17.65 23.98
CA ALA A 720 -40.21 16.96 24.01
C ALA A 720 -41.24 17.61 23.07
N GLU A 721 -41.71 16.88 22.07
CA GLU A 721 -42.81 17.31 21.18
C GLU A 721 -44.16 17.36 21.91
N THR A 722 -44.36 16.52 22.94
CA THR A 722 -45.63 16.37 23.67
C THR A 722 -45.47 16.72 25.14
N GLY A 723 -46.46 17.43 25.71
CA GLY A 723 -46.47 17.80 27.13
C GLY A 723 -46.76 16.66 28.11
N ASN A 724 -47.08 15.44 27.63
CA ASN A 724 -47.51 14.33 28.49
C ASN A 724 -46.35 13.73 29.31
N ILE A 725 -46.40 13.93 30.63
CA ILE A 725 -45.44 13.45 31.63
C ILE A 725 -45.17 11.94 31.62
N HIS A 726 -46.02 11.13 30.97
CA HIS A 726 -45.86 9.68 30.90
C HIS A 726 -45.20 9.15 29.61
N THR A 727 -44.89 10.01 28.63
CA THR A 727 -44.39 9.60 27.30
C THR A 727 -43.24 10.46 26.78
N GLY A 728 -42.31 9.84 26.04
CA GLY A 728 -41.20 10.53 25.37
C GLY A 728 -40.25 11.26 26.31
N ASP A 729 -39.55 12.28 25.79
CA ASP A 729 -38.57 13.06 26.55
C ASP A 729 -39.18 13.79 27.76
N MET A 730 -40.49 14.11 27.75
CA MET A 730 -41.16 14.73 28.90
C MET A 730 -41.17 13.81 30.13
N LYS A 731 -41.28 12.50 29.91
CA LYS A 731 -41.09 11.50 30.98
C LYS A 731 -39.64 11.50 31.47
N LEU A 732 -38.67 11.60 30.56
CA LEU A 732 -37.24 11.59 30.91
C LEU A 732 -36.85 12.85 31.70
N ALA A 733 -37.38 14.02 31.36
CA ALA A 733 -37.22 15.24 32.15
C ALA A 733 -37.69 15.02 33.60
N TYR A 734 -38.91 14.51 33.79
CA TYR A 734 -39.46 14.26 35.12
C TYR A 734 -38.70 13.19 35.92
N GLU A 735 -38.29 12.09 35.28
CA GLU A 735 -37.51 11.03 35.94
C GLU A 735 -36.06 11.47 36.26
N CYS A 736 -35.47 12.36 35.45
CA CYS A 736 -34.15 12.97 35.70
C CYS A 736 -34.11 13.75 37.03
N LEU A 737 -35.15 14.52 37.31
CA LEU A 737 -35.31 15.30 38.55
C LEU A 737 -35.39 14.43 39.82
N SER A 738 -35.49 13.10 39.69
CA SER A 738 -35.42 12.17 40.82
C SER A 738 -34.00 11.71 41.18
N VAL A 739 -32.97 12.12 40.42
CA VAL A 739 -31.57 11.69 40.63
C VAL A 739 -30.87 12.49 41.74
N ALA A 740 -31.13 13.78 41.82
CA ALA A 740 -30.66 14.66 42.90
C ALA A 740 -31.61 14.62 44.12
N PRO A 741 -31.15 15.02 45.33
CA PRO A 741 -32.02 15.20 46.49
C PRO A 741 -33.03 16.34 46.28
N GLU A 742 -34.16 16.32 47.00
CA GLU A 742 -35.23 17.32 46.82
C GLU A 742 -34.83 18.74 47.25
N SER A 743 -34.45 19.57 46.28
CA SER A 743 -34.27 21.01 46.40
C SER A 743 -35.55 21.80 46.06
N PRO A 744 -35.76 23.01 46.60
CA PRO A 744 -36.81 23.93 46.13
C PRO A 744 -36.76 24.23 44.62
N ALA A 745 -35.58 24.26 43.97
CA ALA A 745 -35.49 24.49 42.52
C ALA A 745 -35.96 23.25 41.73
N ILE A 746 -35.51 22.06 42.14
CA ILE A 746 -35.97 20.77 41.59
C ILE A 746 -37.48 20.62 41.72
N ARG A 747 -38.08 20.99 42.86
CA ARG A 747 -39.55 20.96 43.04
C ARG A 747 -40.26 21.95 42.10
N ALA A 748 -39.72 23.16 41.91
CA ALA A 748 -40.31 24.13 40.98
C ALA A 748 -40.30 23.63 39.52
N GLU A 749 -39.25 22.94 39.09
CA GLU A 749 -39.18 22.31 37.77
C GLU A 749 -40.13 21.10 37.66
N GLN A 750 -40.24 20.26 38.69
CA GLN A 750 -41.23 19.17 38.76
C GLN A 750 -42.67 19.69 38.67
N ASP A 751 -43.00 20.75 39.41
CA ASP A 751 -44.30 21.42 39.37
C ASP A 751 -44.59 22.00 37.98
N PHE A 752 -43.59 22.63 37.34
CA PHE A 752 -43.74 23.19 36.00
C PHE A 752 -43.96 22.11 34.92
N ILE A 753 -43.30 20.96 35.03
CA ILE A 753 -43.55 19.79 34.15
C ILE A 753 -44.98 19.24 34.37
N GLN A 754 -45.42 19.11 35.63
CA GLN A 754 -46.80 18.70 35.93
C GLN A 754 -47.83 19.70 35.40
N ALA A 755 -47.56 21.02 35.50
CA ALA A 755 -48.40 22.06 34.92
C ALA A 755 -48.47 21.95 33.39
N THR A 756 -47.33 21.76 32.73
CA THR A 756 -47.25 21.57 31.26
C THR A 756 -48.07 20.36 30.82
N SER A 757 -47.97 19.24 31.54
CA SER A 757 -48.78 18.05 31.27
C SER A 757 -50.27 18.31 31.45
N ARG A 758 -50.68 19.06 32.48
CA ARG A 758 -52.08 19.48 32.68
C ARG A 758 -52.57 20.48 31.64
N LEU A 759 -51.74 21.40 31.15
CA LEU A 759 -52.09 22.30 30.05
C LEU A 759 -52.36 21.50 28.76
N SER A 760 -51.52 20.49 28.47
CA SER A 760 -51.61 19.69 27.25
C SER A 760 -52.87 18.81 27.14
N THR A 761 -53.63 18.59 28.23
CA THR A 761 -54.92 17.88 28.15
C THR A 761 -56.06 18.74 27.58
N TYR A 762 -55.92 20.06 27.62
CA TYR A 762 -56.90 20.98 27.05
C TYR A 762 -56.68 21.13 25.54
N ARG A 763 -57.72 20.86 24.75
CA ARG A 763 -57.68 20.89 23.27
C ARG A 763 -57.13 22.20 22.68
N SER A 764 -57.29 23.34 23.36
CA SER A 764 -56.79 24.64 22.93
C SER A 764 -55.27 24.84 23.07
N LEU A 765 -54.62 24.01 23.90
CA LEU A 765 -53.18 24.06 24.16
C LEU A 765 -52.44 22.77 23.74
N ALA A 766 -53.17 21.70 23.42
CA ALA A 766 -52.63 20.45 22.88
C ALA A 766 -51.88 20.61 21.53
N SER A 767 -51.97 21.78 20.88
CA SER A 767 -51.21 22.15 19.68
C SER A 767 -49.99 23.03 19.96
N LEU A 768 -49.69 23.36 21.22
CA LEU A 768 -48.48 24.08 21.61
C LEU A 768 -47.42 23.07 22.08
N SER A 769 -46.19 23.28 21.66
CA SER A 769 -45.05 22.54 22.18
C SER A 769 -44.74 22.95 23.63
N PRO A 770 -44.18 22.03 24.44
CA PRO A 770 -43.59 22.36 25.75
C PRO A 770 -42.61 23.54 25.69
N ALA A 771 -41.76 23.59 24.65
CA ALA A 771 -40.83 24.70 24.43
C ALA A 771 -41.55 26.05 24.31
N GLU A 772 -42.62 26.16 23.51
CA GLU A 772 -43.43 27.39 23.41
C GLU A 772 -44.08 27.76 24.75
N ILE A 773 -44.61 26.79 25.49
CA ILE A 773 -45.21 27.00 26.81
C ILE A 773 -44.19 27.63 27.78
N ARG A 774 -42.94 27.16 27.79
CA ARG A 774 -41.86 27.68 28.64
C ARG A 774 -41.35 29.06 28.22
N HIS A 775 -41.44 29.39 26.93
CA HIS A 775 -41.09 30.72 26.39
C HIS A 775 -42.25 31.74 26.50
N THR A 776 -43.43 31.39 27.04
CA THR A 776 -44.50 32.37 27.26
C THR A 776 -44.12 33.42 28.29
N THR A 777 -44.06 34.69 27.88
CA THR A 777 -43.68 35.82 28.73
C THR A 777 -44.72 36.15 29.81
N ASN A 778 -46.00 35.90 29.54
CA ASN A 778 -47.09 36.05 30.50
C ASN A 778 -47.85 34.73 30.67
N LYS A 779 -47.59 34.05 31.79
CA LYS A 779 -48.18 32.73 32.10
C LYS A 779 -49.69 32.78 32.36
N LEU A 780 -50.26 33.96 32.64
CA LEU A 780 -51.71 34.15 32.80
C LEU A 780 -52.47 33.97 31.48
N ASP A 781 -51.87 34.30 30.34
CA ASP A 781 -52.54 34.17 29.03
C ASP A 781 -52.77 32.70 28.64
N LEU A 782 -51.95 31.76 29.15
CA LEU A 782 -52.20 30.32 29.04
C LEU A 782 -53.50 29.92 29.77
N ILE A 783 -53.67 30.39 31.00
CA ILE A 783 -54.88 30.12 31.82
C ILE A 783 -56.12 30.73 31.17
N ARG A 784 -56.00 31.97 30.67
CA ARG A 784 -57.06 32.64 29.90
C ARG A 784 -57.49 31.84 28.67
N ARG A 785 -56.55 31.19 27.98
CA ARG A 785 -56.76 30.36 26.77
C ARG A 785 -57.31 28.96 27.08
N VAL A 786 -57.12 28.45 28.30
CA VAL A 786 -57.89 27.32 28.84
C VAL A 786 -59.34 27.74 29.07
N LEU A 787 -59.57 28.74 29.93
CA LEU A 787 -60.91 29.14 30.39
C LEU A 787 -61.83 29.58 29.24
N SER A 788 -61.29 30.25 28.21
CA SER A 788 -62.05 30.67 27.02
C SER A 788 -62.34 29.58 25.98
N THR A 789 -61.81 28.36 26.17
CA THR A 789 -62.02 27.23 25.23
C THR A 789 -62.47 25.93 25.91
N SER A 790 -62.90 25.97 27.17
CA SER A 790 -63.32 24.77 27.90
C SER A 790 -64.54 25.01 28.81
N ASP A 791 -65.69 24.52 28.34
CA ASP A 791 -67.04 24.77 28.86
C ASP A 791 -67.31 24.28 30.30
N ASP A 792 -66.34 23.61 30.94
CA ASP A 792 -66.44 23.07 32.30
C ASP A 792 -65.28 23.49 33.22
N ALA A 793 -64.19 24.08 32.71
CA ALA A 793 -63.01 24.38 33.53
C ALA A 793 -63.27 25.41 34.63
N TYR A 794 -64.21 26.34 34.41
CA TYR A 794 -64.63 27.30 35.44
C TYR A 794 -65.34 26.64 36.64
N ARG A 795 -65.81 25.39 36.52
CA ARG A 795 -66.42 24.64 37.62
C ARG A 795 -65.42 23.99 38.58
N HIS A 796 -64.13 23.94 38.21
CA HIS A 796 -63.07 23.25 38.97
C HIS A 796 -61.99 24.22 39.48
N PRO A 797 -62.32 25.20 40.34
CA PRO A 797 -61.39 26.25 40.77
C PRO A 797 -60.10 25.72 41.39
N HIS A 798 -60.19 24.63 42.15
CA HIS A 798 -59.03 23.98 42.74
C HIS A 798 -57.99 23.51 41.70
N ILE A 799 -58.43 23.02 40.52
CA ILE A 799 -57.54 22.56 39.45
C ILE A 799 -56.87 23.77 38.77
N VAL A 800 -57.63 24.83 38.50
CA VAL A 800 -57.13 26.04 37.82
C VAL A 800 -56.15 26.83 38.72
N LEU A 801 -56.42 26.90 40.03
CA LEU A 801 -55.55 27.55 41.00
C LEU A 801 -54.28 26.73 41.27
N GLU A 802 -54.37 25.39 41.43
CA GLU A 802 -53.18 24.53 41.54
C GLU A 802 -52.32 24.62 40.27
N LEU A 803 -52.94 24.73 39.09
CA LEU A 803 -52.23 24.90 37.82
C LEU A 803 -51.47 26.23 37.76
N ALA A 804 -52.05 27.32 38.26
CA ALA A 804 -51.39 28.63 38.35
C ALA A 804 -50.20 28.61 39.33
N GLU A 805 -50.40 28.06 40.53
CA GLU A 805 -49.36 27.91 41.54
C GLU A 805 -48.17 27.10 41.01
N LYS A 806 -48.43 26.01 40.25
CA LYS A 806 -47.42 25.17 39.60
C LYS A 806 -46.76 25.78 38.36
N LEU A 807 -47.43 26.70 37.67
CA LEU A 807 -46.78 27.56 36.66
C LEU A 807 -45.82 28.59 37.31
N GLY A 808 -45.83 28.71 38.64
CA GLY A 808 -45.01 29.66 39.41
C GLY A 808 -45.72 30.99 39.67
N ILE A 809 -47.03 31.09 39.40
CA ILE A 809 -47.83 32.29 39.68
C ILE A 809 -48.23 32.24 41.16
N LYS A 810 -47.54 33.02 41.99
CA LYS A 810 -47.71 33.02 43.46
C LYS A 810 -48.29 34.33 44.02
N ASP A 811 -48.51 35.33 43.16
CA ASP A 811 -49.00 36.64 43.56
C ASP A 811 -50.52 36.64 43.83
N GLU A 812 -50.95 37.25 44.94
CA GLU A 812 -52.37 37.36 45.30
C GLU A 812 -53.18 38.17 44.27
N ALA A 813 -52.56 39.17 43.62
CA ALA A 813 -53.18 39.93 42.53
C ALA A 813 -53.46 39.04 41.31
N SER A 814 -52.49 38.23 40.89
CA SER A 814 -52.67 37.27 39.81
C SER A 814 -53.66 36.16 40.17
N ARG A 815 -53.76 35.77 41.45
CA ARG A 815 -54.82 34.87 41.95
C ARG A 815 -56.21 35.49 41.78
N ALA A 816 -56.36 36.78 42.08
CA ALA A 816 -57.61 37.50 41.85
C ALA A 816 -57.95 37.65 40.36
N GLU A 817 -56.96 37.93 39.50
CA GLU A 817 -57.14 37.94 38.03
C GLU A 817 -57.63 36.58 37.50
N ILE A 818 -57.15 35.46 38.06
CA ILE A 818 -57.64 34.12 37.70
C ILE A 818 -59.08 33.90 38.18
N LEU A 819 -59.44 34.30 39.40
CA LEU A 819 -60.82 34.21 39.90
C LEU A 819 -61.79 35.09 39.09
N ALA A 820 -61.36 36.27 38.65
CA ALA A 820 -62.11 37.12 37.74
C ALA A 820 -62.31 36.45 36.36
N MET A 821 -61.25 35.91 35.75
CA MET A 821 -61.38 35.17 34.48
C MET A 821 -62.29 33.93 34.59
N MET A 822 -62.33 33.28 35.76
CA MET A 822 -63.29 32.20 36.05
C MET A 822 -64.73 32.70 36.20
N ALA A 823 -64.94 33.85 36.86
CA ALA A 823 -66.26 34.46 37.00
C ALA A 823 -66.80 34.95 35.64
N ASP A 824 -65.95 35.57 34.81
CA ASP A 824 -66.29 36.00 33.45
C ASP A 824 -66.68 34.79 32.57
N ALA A 825 -65.97 33.66 32.69
CA ALA A 825 -66.30 32.42 31.99
C ALA A 825 -67.63 31.81 32.48
N ALA A 826 -67.90 31.83 33.79
CA ALA A 826 -69.19 31.39 34.35
C ALA A 826 -70.35 32.30 33.90
N VAL A 827 -70.14 33.62 33.81
CA VAL A 827 -71.09 34.58 33.23
C VAL A 827 -71.37 34.28 31.75
N ALA A 828 -70.33 33.99 30.97
CA ALA A 828 -70.48 33.63 29.55
C ALA A 828 -71.20 32.28 29.33
N ALA A 829 -71.21 31.41 30.35
CA ALA A 829 -71.94 30.13 30.35
C ALA A 829 -73.31 30.18 31.05
N GLU A 830 -73.80 31.37 31.43
CA GLU A 830 -75.05 31.60 32.19
C GLU A 830 -75.10 30.90 33.58
N ASP A 831 -73.95 30.50 34.14
CA ASP A 831 -73.84 29.75 35.40
C ASP A 831 -73.73 30.71 36.61
N TRP A 832 -74.75 31.58 36.74
CA TRP A 832 -74.74 32.80 37.58
C TRP A 832 -74.41 32.57 39.07
N THR A 833 -74.77 31.40 39.61
CA THR A 833 -74.49 31.05 41.00
C THR A 833 -73.00 30.81 41.24
N LEU A 834 -72.31 30.11 40.33
CA LEU A 834 -70.87 29.90 40.44
C LEU A 834 -70.10 31.20 40.23
N ALA A 835 -70.56 32.07 39.32
CA ALA A 835 -69.99 33.40 39.13
C ALA A 835 -70.04 34.25 40.42
N ALA A 836 -71.16 34.21 41.15
CA ALA A 836 -71.30 34.91 42.42
C ALA A 836 -70.33 34.35 43.49
N GLU A 837 -70.24 33.02 43.64
CA GLU A 837 -69.30 32.38 44.58
C GLU A 837 -67.83 32.74 44.30
N ARG A 838 -67.39 32.72 43.03
CA ARG A 838 -66.01 33.09 42.69
C ARG A 838 -65.71 34.56 43.00
N ILE A 839 -66.69 35.44 42.84
CA ILE A 839 -66.55 36.86 43.17
C ILE A 839 -66.56 37.07 44.70
N GLU A 840 -67.36 36.33 45.46
CA GLU A 840 -67.30 36.37 46.94
C GLU A 840 -65.95 35.88 47.49
N GLU A 841 -65.38 34.81 46.92
CA GLU A 841 -64.01 34.35 47.23
C GLU A 841 -62.96 35.42 46.90
N MET A 842 -63.10 36.11 45.76
CA MET A 842 -62.20 37.19 45.35
C MET A 842 -62.33 38.44 46.24
N VAL A 843 -63.55 38.80 46.67
CA VAL A 843 -63.79 39.86 47.66
C VAL A 843 -63.17 39.51 49.02
N ALA A 844 -63.14 38.23 49.40
CA ALA A 844 -62.47 37.77 50.62
C ALA A 844 -60.93 37.88 50.59
N LEU A 845 -60.33 37.91 49.38
CA LEU A 845 -58.92 38.30 49.18
C LEU A 845 -58.74 39.82 49.29
N ALA A 846 -59.65 40.59 48.71
CA ALA A 846 -59.64 42.07 48.71
C ALA A 846 -60.12 42.70 50.03
N LYS A 847 -59.48 42.31 51.14
CA LYS A 847 -59.76 42.86 52.48
C LYS A 847 -59.54 44.38 52.53
N PRO A 848 -60.33 45.12 53.33
CA PRO A 848 -60.23 46.58 53.40
C PRO A 848 -58.89 47.08 53.95
N ASP A 849 -58.21 46.29 54.80
CA ASP A 849 -56.98 46.68 55.51
C ASP A 849 -55.70 46.74 54.63
N LEU A 850 -55.79 46.45 53.33
CA LEU A 850 -54.69 46.67 52.38
C LEU A 850 -54.39 48.17 52.26
N GLY A 851 -53.24 48.62 52.77
CA GLY A 851 -52.84 50.02 52.69
C GLY A 851 -52.60 50.48 51.24
N ASP A 852 -52.97 51.73 50.93
CA ASP A 852 -52.96 52.27 49.56
C ASP A 852 -51.57 52.36 48.88
N GLY A 853 -50.49 51.94 49.55
CA GLY A 853 -49.13 51.97 49.01
C GLY A 853 -48.78 50.83 48.05
N ASP A 854 -49.41 49.65 48.18
CA ASP A 854 -49.03 48.48 47.37
C ASP A 854 -49.74 48.44 46.02
N ALA A 855 -48.97 48.65 44.95
CA ALA A 855 -49.47 48.58 43.56
C ALA A 855 -50.10 47.22 43.20
N ALA A 856 -49.70 46.13 43.87
CA ALA A 856 -50.36 44.83 43.76
C ALA A 856 -51.76 44.84 44.38
N GLY A 857 -51.91 45.38 45.60
CA GLY A 857 -53.21 45.51 46.26
C GLY A 857 -54.16 46.46 45.52
N GLN A 858 -53.64 47.53 44.91
CA GLN A 858 -54.40 48.39 44.00
C GLN A 858 -54.93 47.58 42.80
N LYS A 859 -54.07 46.84 42.08
CA LYS A 859 -54.51 45.95 40.98
C LYS A 859 -55.57 44.95 41.42
N THR A 860 -55.40 44.29 42.57
CA THR A 860 -56.39 43.37 43.14
C THR A 860 -57.75 44.05 43.27
N ARG A 861 -57.83 45.20 43.97
CA ARG A 861 -59.08 45.98 44.09
C ARG A 861 -59.66 46.33 42.73
N ASP A 862 -58.80 46.73 41.80
CA ASP A 862 -59.17 47.19 40.45
C ASP A 862 -59.75 46.07 39.57
N VAL A 863 -59.39 44.82 39.84
CA VAL A 863 -60.00 43.62 39.25
C VAL A 863 -61.32 43.30 39.95
N VAL A 864 -61.33 43.28 41.31
CA VAL A 864 -62.52 42.91 42.09
C VAL A 864 -63.72 43.82 41.82
N TRP A 865 -63.55 45.15 41.84
CA TRP A 865 -64.70 46.06 41.66
C TRP A 865 -65.32 45.94 40.26
N ARG A 866 -64.51 45.64 39.24
CA ARG A 866 -64.97 45.46 37.86
C ARG A 866 -65.85 44.22 37.72
N SER A 867 -65.40 43.06 38.22
CA SER A 867 -66.20 41.82 38.19
C SER A 867 -67.47 41.92 39.05
N CYS A 868 -67.40 42.54 40.23
CA CYS A 868 -68.58 42.83 41.07
C CYS A 868 -69.61 43.71 40.33
N PHE A 869 -69.14 44.72 39.59
CA PHE A 869 -69.99 45.59 38.80
C PHE A 869 -70.63 44.86 37.61
N GLU A 870 -69.85 44.08 36.86
CA GLU A 870 -70.33 43.35 35.68
C GLU A 870 -71.42 42.33 36.04
N LEU A 871 -71.20 41.45 37.03
CA LEU A 871 -72.25 40.50 37.46
C LEU A 871 -73.46 41.22 38.09
N GLY A 872 -73.25 42.32 38.83
CA GLY A 872 -74.34 43.12 39.40
C GLY A 872 -75.24 43.77 38.33
N ARG A 873 -74.66 44.16 37.19
CA ARG A 873 -75.35 44.80 36.07
C ARG A 873 -76.32 43.87 35.33
N GLN A 874 -75.95 42.61 35.11
CA GLN A 874 -76.73 41.68 34.28
C GLN A 874 -78.17 41.52 34.78
N SER A 875 -79.14 41.59 33.86
CA SER A 875 -80.57 41.55 34.18
C SER A 875 -81.10 40.12 34.42
N GLU A 876 -80.36 39.17 33.86
CA GLU A 876 -80.63 37.74 33.72
C GLU A 876 -80.39 36.98 35.04
N TYR A 877 -79.48 37.50 35.88
CA TYR A 877 -79.22 36.92 37.21
C TYR A 877 -80.40 37.19 38.16
N SER A 878 -81.13 36.12 38.45
CA SER A 878 -82.41 36.13 39.18
C SER A 878 -82.31 36.51 40.67
N ASN A 879 -81.13 36.43 41.29
CA ASN A 879 -80.93 36.82 42.69
C ASN A 879 -80.73 38.34 42.84
N VAL A 880 -81.83 39.08 42.81
CA VAL A 880 -81.84 40.55 42.92
C VAL A 880 -81.14 41.05 44.21
N VAL A 881 -81.24 40.29 45.31
CA VAL A 881 -80.57 40.62 46.59
C VAL A 881 -79.06 40.45 46.49
N GLY A 882 -78.59 39.35 45.87
CA GLY A 882 -77.17 39.13 45.56
C GLY A 882 -76.61 40.23 44.65
N ARG A 883 -77.36 40.65 43.63
CA ARG A 883 -76.98 41.79 42.76
C ARG A 883 -76.84 43.11 43.54
N GLN A 884 -77.73 43.40 44.48
CA GLN A 884 -77.60 44.57 45.34
C GLN A 884 -76.32 44.51 46.20
N ALA A 885 -76.01 43.34 46.77
CA ALA A 885 -74.79 43.12 47.56
C ALA A 885 -73.51 43.29 46.73
N LEU A 886 -73.47 42.70 45.53
CA LEU A 886 -72.34 42.83 44.60
C LEU A 886 -72.09 44.28 44.16
N LEU A 887 -73.16 45.02 43.83
CA LEU A 887 -73.05 46.44 43.49
C LEU A 887 -72.61 47.31 44.69
N ALA A 888 -73.01 46.96 45.92
CA ALA A 888 -72.51 47.61 47.13
C ALA A 888 -71.02 47.35 47.37
N GLN A 889 -70.54 46.11 47.16
CA GLN A 889 -69.11 45.78 47.25
C GLN A 889 -68.30 46.46 46.12
N ALA A 890 -68.84 46.54 44.90
CA ALA A 890 -68.23 47.32 43.82
C ALA A 890 -68.06 48.80 44.23
N MET A 891 -69.08 49.43 44.82
CA MET A 891 -68.99 50.81 45.32
C MET A 891 -67.99 50.99 46.48
N LEU A 892 -67.67 49.94 47.25
CA LEU A 892 -66.71 49.98 48.35
C LEU A 892 -65.25 49.90 47.88
N LEU A 893 -65.00 49.15 46.79
CA LEU A 893 -63.65 48.84 46.28
C LEU A 893 -63.23 49.69 45.06
N CYS A 894 -64.17 50.43 44.46
CA CYS A 894 -63.98 51.20 43.24
C CYS A 894 -63.29 52.57 43.48
N PRO A 895 -62.37 53.00 42.59
CA PRO A 895 -61.90 54.39 42.54
C PRO A 895 -63.06 55.40 42.47
N ALA A 896 -62.88 56.57 43.10
CA ALA A 896 -63.94 57.57 43.28
C ALA A 896 -64.60 58.05 41.97
N GLU A 897 -63.91 57.94 40.83
CA GLU A 897 -64.39 58.38 39.51
C GLU A 897 -65.58 57.55 39.00
N HIS A 898 -65.59 56.22 39.16
CA HIS A 898 -66.65 55.38 38.59
C HIS A 898 -67.84 55.15 39.54
N VAL A 899 -67.77 55.58 40.81
CA VAL A 899 -68.89 55.48 41.77
C VAL A 899 -70.15 56.17 41.22
N ALA A 900 -69.99 57.27 40.49
CA ALA A 900 -71.07 57.99 39.81
C ALA A 900 -71.78 57.16 38.71
N ALA A 901 -71.10 56.17 38.11
CA ALA A 901 -71.66 55.27 37.10
C ALA A 901 -72.36 54.04 37.71
N ILE A 902 -71.92 53.59 38.90
CA ILE A 902 -72.50 52.43 39.60
C ILE A 902 -73.82 52.82 40.32
N LEU A 903 -73.85 54.00 40.94
CA LEU A 903 -74.99 54.50 41.74
C LEU A 903 -76.38 54.45 41.05
N PRO A 904 -76.54 54.81 39.76
CA PRO A 904 -77.83 54.70 39.07
C PRO A 904 -78.32 53.26 38.92
N ILE A 905 -77.39 52.31 38.67
CA ILE A 905 -77.71 50.89 38.47
C ILE A 905 -78.08 50.26 39.82
N TYR A 906 -77.34 50.57 40.89
CA TYR A 906 -77.69 50.18 42.26
C TYR A 906 -79.12 50.62 42.63
N ARG A 907 -79.47 51.89 42.39
CA ARG A 907 -80.83 52.42 42.66
C ARG A 907 -81.92 51.76 41.81
N GLY A 908 -81.59 51.30 40.60
CA GLY A 908 -82.50 50.51 39.77
C GLY A 908 -82.82 49.15 40.38
N VAL A 909 -81.80 48.45 40.89
CA VAL A 909 -81.95 47.15 41.58
C VAL A 909 -82.68 47.32 42.92
N GLU A 910 -82.35 48.36 43.69
CA GLU A 910 -83.04 48.74 44.92
C GLU A 910 -84.55 48.98 44.69
N ALA A 911 -84.92 49.68 43.62
CA ALA A 911 -86.32 49.88 43.23
C ALA A 911 -87.01 48.58 42.79
N GLN A 912 -86.30 47.65 42.13
CA GLN A 912 -86.85 46.33 41.76
C GLN A 912 -87.17 45.47 42.98
N ILE A 913 -86.34 45.53 44.03
CA ILE A 913 -86.57 44.85 45.32
C ILE A 913 -87.76 45.50 46.05
N ALA A 914 -87.82 46.83 46.10
CA ALA A 914 -88.94 47.56 46.70
C ALA A 914 -90.29 47.25 46.03
N ALA A 915 -90.28 46.96 44.72
CA ALA A 915 -91.47 46.53 43.97
C ALA A 915 -91.88 45.06 44.21
N HIS A 916 -90.98 44.20 44.72
CA HIS A 916 -91.21 42.75 44.88
C HIS A 916 -90.84 42.23 46.28
N PRO A 917 -91.58 42.62 47.35
CA PRO A 917 -91.28 42.23 48.73
C PRO A 917 -91.32 40.72 49.02
N GLU A 918 -91.94 39.92 48.14
CA GLU A 918 -91.86 38.44 48.16
C GLU A 918 -90.41 37.92 48.08
N VAL A 919 -89.52 38.64 47.38
CA VAL A 919 -88.10 38.25 47.21
C VAL A 919 -87.36 38.32 48.55
N LEU A 920 -87.60 39.37 49.35
CA LEU A 920 -87.04 39.51 50.70
C LEU A 920 -87.50 38.37 51.62
N ARG A 921 -88.78 37.96 51.54
CA ARG A 921 -89.28 36.79 52.28
C ARG A 921 -88.57 35.51 51.85
N ARG A 922 -88.41 35.25 50.55
CA ARG A 922 -87.67 34.07 50.06
C ARG A 922 -86.20 34.05 50.47
N ALA A 923 -85.51 35.19 50.40
CA ALA A 923 -84.14 35.31 50.87
C ALA A 923 -84.02 34.98 52.38
N SER A 924 -84.89 35.56 53.21
CA SER A 924 -84.94 35.28 54.66
C SER A 924 -85.32 33.83 54.98
N ALA A 925 -86.12 33.17 54.14
CA ALA A 925 -86.47 31.76 54.30
C ALA A 925 -85.26 30.85 54.02
N ALA A 926 -84.47 31.14 52.98
CA ALA A 926 -83.24 30.41 52.67
C ALA A 926 -82.16 30.57 53.76
N THR A 927 -82.09 31.74 54.42
CA THR A 927 -81.21 31.93 55.61
C THR A 927 -81.78 31.35 56.90
N SER A 928 -83.04 30.90 56.94
CA SER A 928 -83.66 30.35 58.16
C SER A 928 -83.40 28.86 58.40
N SER A 929 -82.87 28.13 57.42
CA SER A 929 -82.43 26.74 57.58
C SER A 929 -80.97 26.65 58.04
N SER A 930 -80.68 27.11 59.26
CA SER A 930 -79.37 26.90 59.88
C SER A 930 -79.14 25.42 60.18
N PRO A 931 -78.05 24.79 59.70
CA PRO A 931 -77.52 23.60 60.33
C PRO A 931 -77.04 23.97 61.73
N ALA A 932 -77.55 23.32 62.77
CA ALA A 932 -77.10 23.58 64.14
C ALA A 932 -75.63 23.15 64.30
N ALA A 933 -74.82 23.97 64.96
CA ALA A 933 -73.41 23.66 65.22
C ALA A 933 -73.28 22.49 66.21
N PRO A 934 -72.54 21.42 65.87
CA PRO A 934 -72.21 20.36 66.81
C PRO A 934 -71.00 20.76 67.67
N SER A 935 -71.21 20.87 68.98
CA SER A 935 -70.13 20.72 69.97
C SER A 935 -69.66 19.24 70.01
N PRO A 936 -68.46 18.93 70.55
CA PRO A 936 -67.77 17.71 70.15
C PRO A 936 -68.09 16.45 70.98
N THR A 937 -67.72 15.30 70.39
CA THR A 937 -67.49 13.96 70.98
C THR A 937 -68.65 12.95 71.07
N THR A 938 -68.24 11.67 71.06
CA THR A 938 -68.96 10.42 71.41
C THR A 938 -69.96 9.78 70.42
N THR A 939 -69.42 8.77 69.72
CA THR A 939 -69.94 7.38 69.54
C THR A 939 -71.21 7.04 68.72
N GLU A 940 -70.97 6.15 67.75
CA GLU A 940 -71.80 4.99 67.31
C GLU A 940 -73.20 5.20 66.66
N GLU A 941 -73.22 5.08 65.33
CA GLU A 941 -73.87 3.94 64.65
C GLU A 941 -72.90 3.41 63.56
N ARG A 942 -72.68 2.12 63.27
CA ARG A 942 -73.42 0.84 63.43
C ARG A 942 -74.11 0.33 62.15
N VAL A 943 -73.26 -0.18 61.26
CA VAL A 943 -73.45 -1.45 60.51
C VAL A 943 -74.69 -1.60 59.62
N LEU A 944 -74.45 -1.59 58.30
CA LEU A 944 -74.72 -2.72 57.40
C LEU A 944 -73.64 -2.70 56.28
N GLY A 945 -73.10 -3.83 55.79
CA GLY A 945 -73.42 -5.19 56.19
C GLY A 945 -72.69 -6.36 55.50
N SER A 946 -71.63 -6.16 54.69
CA SER A 946 -70.94 -7.29 54.03
C SER A 946 -69.42 -7.15 53.88
N ARG A 947 -68.71 -7.82 54.81
CA ARG A 947 -67.62 -8.79 54.55
C ARG A 947 -66.66 -8.50 53.35
N THR A 948 -65.34 -8.32 53.51
CA THR A 948 -64.46 -8.60 54.68
C THR A 948 -63.31 -7.60 54.80
N ALA A 949 -63.03 -7.15 56.02
CA ALA A 949 -61.86 -6.35 56.36
C ALA A 949 -61.27 -6.79 57.73
N ALA A 950 -60.09 -6.26 58.06
CA ALA A 950 -59.45 -6.26 59.37
C ALA A 950 -58.96 -7.62 59.96
N ARG A 951 -57.77 -8.07 59.51
CA ARG A 951 -56.76 -8.66 60.42
C ARG A 951 -55.35 -8.61 59.79
N ALA A 952 -54.33 -8.03 60.41
CA ALA A 952 -54.31 -7.00 61.46
C ALA A 952 -53.00 -6.21 61.42
N ALA A 953 -53.05 -4.89 61.24
CA ALA A 953 -51.90 -4.00 61.40
C ALA A 953 -51.86 -3.46 62.85
N ARG A 954 -51.62 -4.33 63.84
CA ARG A 954 -51.42 -3.91 65.23
C ARG A 954 -50.73 -4.94 66.13
N MET A 955 -49.41 -4.91 66.15
CA MET A 955 -48.60 -4.78 67.37
C MET A 955 -47.14 -4.53 66.99
N ALA A 956 -46.44 -3.76 67.82
CA ALA A 956 -45.02 -3.44 67.67
C ALA A 956 -44.26 -3.95 68.90
N LEU A 957 -42.93 -3.86 68.84
CA LEU A 957 -41.96 -4.13 69.91
C LEU A 957 -41.70 -5.60 70.26
N ASP A 958 -40.63 -6.11 69.62
CA ASP A 958 -39.33 -6.38 70.29
C ASP A 958 -39.17 -7.62 71.21
N ILE A 959 -37.89 -8.00 71.40
CA ILE A 959 -37.32 -8.95 72.35
C ILE A 959 -37.64 -10.44 72.14
N GLY A 960 -36.59 -11.28 72.08
CA GLY A 960 -36.66 -12.58 72.78
C GLY A 960 -36.21 -13.86 72.06
N ALA A 961 -34.89 -14.00 71.88
CA ALA A 961 -34.10 -15.24 71.89
C ALA A 961 -34.77 -16.65 71.97
N SER A 962 -34.32 -17.54 71.07
CA SER A 962 -33.91 -18.94 71.31
C SER A 962 -34.98 -20.02 71.64
N PHE A 963 -35.06 -21.09 70.83
CA PHE A 963 -34.33 -22.36 71.11
C PHE A 963 -34.36 -23.40 69.96
N ARG A 964 -33.18 -23.61 69.34
CA ARG A 964 -32.51 -24.88 68.95
C ARG A 964 -33.19 -26.05 68.18
N ASN A 965 -32.44 -26.48 67.14
CA ASN A 965 -32.18 -27.85 66.65
C ASN A 965 -33.37 -28.60 65.97
N TYR A 966 -33.21 -29.70 65.22
CA TYR A 966 -32.14 -30.67 64.88
C TYR A 966 -32.30 -31.08 63.38
N THR A 967 -31.34 -31.47 62.52
CA THR A 967 -29.84 -31.53 62.44
C THR A 967 -29.48 -31.72 60.92
N GLY A 968 -28.23 -31.80 60.43
CA GLY A 968 -26.90 -31.78 61.06
C GLY A 968 -25.75 -31.89 60.03
N SER A 969 -24.51 -31.74 60.52
CA SER A 969 -23.22 -31.86 59.79
C SER A 969 -22.60 -33.27 60.03
N PRO A 970 -21.29 -33.63 59.82
CA PRO A 970 -20.04 -32.87 59.57
C PRO A 970 -19.21 -33.44 58.35
N ALA A 971 -17.90 -33.23 58.11
CA ALA A 971 -16.79 -32.65 58.89
C ALA A 971 -15.63 -32.07 58.03
N LEU A 972 -14.73 -31.33 58.68
CA LEU A 972 -13.36 -30.95 58.24
C LEU A 972 -12.31 -31.82 59.01
N PRO A 973 -10.98 -31.75 58.74
CA PRO A 973 -10.06 -30.71 59.28
C PRO A 973 -9.11 -30.11 58.19
N SER A 974 -8.48 -28.92 58.29
CA SER A 974 -7.56 -28.30 59.28
C SER A 974 -6.16 -28.95 59.33
N GLY A 975 -5.01 -28.24 59.28
CA GLY A 975 -4.74 -26.79 59.11
C GLY A 975 -3.34 -26.38 59.63
N ARG A 976 -3.08 -25.05 59.71
CA ARG A 976 -2.02 -24.36 60.50
C ARG A 976 -0.51 -24.42 60.10
N SER A 977 -0.04 -23.27 59.59
CA SER A 977 1.07 -22.40 60.10
C SER A 977 2.53 -22.91 60.34
N ASP A 978 3.46 -22.04 59.88
CA ASP A 978 4.73 -21.60 60.52
C ASP A 978 6.12 -22.17 60.13
N LEU A 979 6.99 -21.20 59.77
CA LEU A 979 8.43 -21.03 60.09
C LEU A 979 9.56 -21.88 59.44
N SER A 980 10.41 -21.13 58.71
CA SER A 980 11.89 -21.04 58.89
C SER A 980 12.90 -21.91 58.11
N ARG A 981 13.73 -21.20 57.30
CA ARG A 981 15.20 -21.07 57.45
C ARG A 981 16.16 -22.25 57.09
N TRP A 982 16.79 -22.10 55.90
CA TRP A 982 18.26 -22.09 55.67
C TRP A 982 19.13 -23.31 56.09
N ASP A 983 19.72 -24.05 55.13
CA ASP A 983 21.18 -23.96 54.81
C ASP A 983 21.59 -24.67 53.49
N SER A 984 22.86 -24.52 53.15
CA SER A 984 23.59 -24.74 51.90
C SER A 984 24.31 -26.10 51.82
N ARG A 985 24.73 -26.54 50.60
CA ARG A 985 26.18 -26.65 50.20
C ARG A 985 26.47 -27.47 48.92
N GLY A 986 27.31 -26.89 48.04
CA GLY A 986 28.34 -27.58 47.24
C GLY A 986 27.91 -28.31 45.94
N SER A 987 28.82 -28.65 45.00
CA SER A 987 30.27 -28.34 44.96
C SER A 987 30.97 -28.56 43.59
N HIS A 988 31.89 -27.66 43.22
CA HIS A 988 33.11 -27.80 42.36
C HIS A 988 33.12 -28.32 40.89
N GLY A 989 34.11 -27.79 40.12
CA GLY A 989 34.62 -28.29 38.81
C GLY A 989 34.26 -27.40 37.62
N SER A 990 35.05 -26.45 37.07
CA SER A 990 36.51 -26.35 36.82
C SER A 990 37.05 -27.46 35.91
N GLY A 991 37.58 -27.23 34.70
CA GLY A 991 37.91 -25.98 33.99
C GLY A 991 39.29 -26.08 33.28
N GLY A 992 39.49 -25.37 32.16
CA GLY A 992 40.79 -25.28 31.46
C GLY A 992 40.77 -25.71 29.98
N GLY A 993 41.66 -25.12 29.18
CA GLY A 993 41.90 -25.43 27.76
C GLY A 993 43.22 -24.80 27.30
N ARG A 994 43.66 -25.03 26.04
CA ARG A 994 44.74 -24.26 25.38
C ARG A 994 44.97 -24.57 23.90
N ASP A 995 45.59 -23.59 23.26
CA ASP A 995 46.10 -23.43 21.89
C ASP A 995 47.04 -24.55 21.37
N ALA A 996 47.10 -24.77 20.03
CA ALA A 996 48.34 -25.03 19.27
C ALA A 996 48.23 -24.97 17.71
N ALA A 997 48.73 -23.87 17.13
CA ALA A 997 49.62 -23.75 15.94
C ALA A 997 49.56 -24.67 14.68
N ALA A 998 49.30 -24.01 13.53
CA ALA A 998 50.17 -23.89 12.34
C ALA A 998 50.36 -25.06 11.31
N LEU A 999 51.15 -24.75 10.25
CA LEU A 999 51.43 -25.45 8.96
C LEU A 999 50.43 -25.09 7.82
N PHE A 1000 50.82 -24.84 6.56
CA PHE A 1000 52.15 -24.83 5.89
C PHE A 1000 52.26 -23.64 4.90
N ASP A 1001 53.50 -23.29 4.49
CA ASP A 1001 53.84 -22.35 3.42
C ASP A 1001 54.71 -23.05 2.36
N ARG A 1002 54.43 -22.86 1.04
CA ARG A 1002 55.49 -22.56 0.04
C ARG A 1002 55.06 -22.36 -1.43
N HIS A 1003 55.81 -21.42 -2.04
CA HIS A 1003 56.22 -21.33 -3.45
C HIS A 1003 55.30 -20.60 -4.46
N ALA A 1004 55.96 -20.07 -5.49
CA ALA A 1004 55.50 -19.06 -6.43
C ALA A 1004 56.24 -19.22 -7.77
N ASP A 1005 55.71 -18.66 -8.86
CA ASP A 1005 56.49 -17.83 -9.80
C ASP A 1005 55.56 -17.01 -10.72
N SER A 1006 56.17 -16.11 -11.52
CA SER A 1006 55.62 -15.37 -12.67
C SER A 1006 54.50 -14.36 -12.40
N GLY A 1007 54.81 -13.08 -12.66
CA GLY A 1007 53.83 -12.00 -12.71
C GLY A 1007 53.81 -11.35 -14.08
N ASP A 1008 52.71 -11.54 -14.82
CA ASP A 1008 52.35 -10.69 -15.97
C ASP A 1008 50.81 -10.59 -16.20
N GLU A 1009 49.99 -11.41 -15.52
CA GLU A 1009 48.52 -11.32 -15.63
C GLU A 1009 47.90 -10.08 -14.96
N GLY A 1010 48.65 -9.39 -14.09
CA GLY A 1010 48.12 -8.38 -13.16
C GLY A 1010 47.29 -7.27 -13.80
N VAL A 1011 47.62 -6.85 -15.03
CA VAL A 1011 46.88 -5.78 -15.73
C VAL A 1011 45.54 -6.28 -16.29
N ARG A 1012 45.51 -7.50 -16.87
CA ARG A 1012 44.29 -8.12 -17.39
C ARG A 1012 43.37 -8.62 -16.27
N ALA A 1013 43.95 -9.16 -15.19
CA ALA A 1013 43.26 -9.47 -13.96
C ALA A 1013 42.72 -8.19 -13.28
N GLY A 1014 43.40 -7.05 -13.41
CA GLY A 1014 42.94 -5.73 -12.94
C GLY A 1014 41.62 -5.30 -13.58
N ALA A 1015 41.54 -5.31 -14.91
CA ALA A 1015 40.30 -4.96 -15.63
C ALA A 1015 39.14 -5.93 -15.30
N LYS A 1016 39.39 -7.25 -15.29
CA LYS A 1016 38.37 -8.22 -14.87
C LYS A 1016 37.95 -8.06 -13.40
N ARG A 1017 38.87 -7.74 -12.49
CA ARG A 1017 38.55 -7.45 -11.08
C ARG A 1017 37.83 -6.13 -10.88
N ALA A 1018 37.99 -5.13 -11.75
CA ALA A 1018 37.20 -3.90 -11.69
C ALA A 1018 35.72 -4.20 -11.99
N LEU A 1019 35.43 -4.89 -13.10
CA LEU A 1019 34.08 -5.34 -13.45
C LEU A 1019 33.49 -6.29 -12.39
N VAL A 1020 34.26 -7.30 -11.95
CA VAL A 1020 33.80 -8.26 -10.92
C VAL A 1020 33.63 -7.60 -9.54
N LYS A 1021 34.31 -6.48 -9.22
CA LYS A 1021 34.01 -5.70 -8.01
C LYS A 1021 32.78 -4.82 -8.15
N GLY A 1022 32.55 -4.21 -9.32
CA GLY A 1022 31.34 -3.44 -9.60
C GLY A 1022 30.06 -4.29 -9.62
N VAL A 1023 30.14 -5.50 -10.19
CA VAL A 1023 29.00 -6.42 -10.35
C VAL A 1023 28.88 -7.43 -9.20
N GLY A 1024 30.00 -7.86 -8.59
CA GLY A 1024 29.99 -8.88 -7.54
C GLY A 1024 29.29 -8.45 -6.25
N TRP A 1025 29.30 -7.15 -5.93
CA TRP A 1025 28.55 -6.62 -4.78
C TRP A 1025 27.02 -6.66 -5.01
N LEU A 1026 26.56 -6.62 -6.26
CA LEU A 1026 25.16 -6.81 -6.63
C LEU A 1026 24.67 -8.27 -6.46
N LEU A 1027 25.59 -9.24 -6.33
CA LEU A 1027 25.32 -10.68 -6.33
C LEU A 1027 25.44 -11.35 -4.95
N GLY A 1028 25.63 -10.58 -3.86
CA GLY A 1028 25.39 -11.06 -2.50
C GLY A 1028 26.53 -11.87 -1.85
N ALA A 1029 27.78 -11.42 -1.96
CA ALA A 1029 28.87 -11.91 -1.12
C ALA A 1029 28.82 -11.28 0.29
N ASP A 1030 29.10 -12.07 1.34
CA ASP A 1030 29.05 -11.63 2.74
C ASP A 1030 30.10 -10.58 3.11
N GLU A 1031 29.76 -9.66 4.03
CA GLU A 1031 30.64 -8.58 4.51
C GLU A 1031 31.93 -9.07 5.20
N SER A 1032 32.00 -10.34 5.59
CA SER A 1032 33.07 -10.91 6.41
C SER A 1032 34.44 -10.99 5.70
N GLU A 1033 34.47 -11.09 4.37
CA GLU A 1033 35.74 -11.18 3.61
C GLU A 1033 36.41 -9.81 3.37
N MET A 1034 35.71 -8.69 3.61
CA MET A 1034 36.28 -7.34 3.39
C MET A 1034 37.12 -6.83 4.58
N GLY A 1035 37.39 -7.70 5.56
CA GLY A 1035 38.01 -7.37 6.85
C GLY A 1035 39.54 -7.39 6.93
N SER A 1036 40.29 -7.53 5.83
CA SER A 1036 41.75 -7.45 5.86
C SER A 1036 42.38 -6.86 4.59
N GLY A 1037 42.95 -5.65 4.72
CA GLY A 1037 43.76 -4.96 3.72
C GLY A 1037 44.60 -3.86 4.35
#